data_AF-A0A3Q1H8F6-F1
#
_entry.id   AF-A0A3Q1H8F6-F1
#
_cell.length_a   1.000
_cell.length_b   1.000
_cell.length_c   1.000
_cell.angle_alpha   90.00
_cell.angle_beta   90.00
_cell.angle_gamma   90.00
#
_symmetry.space_group_name_H-M   'P 1'
#
loop_
_entity.id
_entity.type
_entity.pdbx_description
1 polymer ?
#
loop_
_entity_poly.entity_id
_entity_poly.type
_entity_poly.pdbx_seq_one_letter_code
_entity_poly.pdbx_strand_id
1 'polypeptide(L)'
;MSKYQDRFQQSLRNPVSLEVGSDLVLSSLSSGALDEAEAAVKRDLSVDTVQLQGAAAVPPDLDRVKEILNKAKNEANCGEFRVDFSFISAVSGTALTKVRLVGYSENVNKLKEILHDYQMNHVGTQEVLNLPHSELVDCFDKFSDLTGIKQTEVTLKASHFPYPCVLVSGPRCLVQEVQASLNAKLANLTSDTLVLDGPGAQWYFEGKGQRDKELVQSSCQVLIKEQQQKQSMATTSDLSTMLQYISMSRFRTPSRSTTISQCNTTSSTASTTLSVNKTNLVIKVGSLVDEQVNVLVAPMVNRKLTSTKIGKSLLQRAGNTMQRHFDLMAGNGTHCAGDVMQVDAPPSVGCSKILFIECLPWDGNKGKSVQALGNGLKKCLDLCVQQGWSSVAFPVIGPGIILKYPLREAVQVLTDKIHQFGLSASSGSLSTIHVVIKPDYPDSEECYHDIYRHLSLNMNQGGRAIFRSLTSDLDEITIRLEGDVKLQLVFGDITNETTEAIVNTTDFNDFETDGVCKGILTVAGPHIKAELRKAKTNRGDVFKTQPGSFPCKAILHVCGEKDAGVIEQLVCRIIQQCESCQYNSVAIPAICAGAGGLDAGVVAQAILQGVNSTKSSSKLQHLTNIRIVLIKIDIFLAFKKQALQMFPHAVINTVSQLADAPQHPPPLDINIDFSILSTSSTLPQSVFLIIGLCRKDVDDAMTKLKNLYQAQCSKLTFKKEDLAGFTQDYINNLKQIVDILGLCLEEDQSGQGIWTVSGLKDRVDQMMQMIHNLAL
;
A
#
# COMPACT_ATOMS: atom_id res chain seq x y z
N MET A 1 12.39 -35.99 -53.44
CA MET A 1 13.42 -36.99 -53.10
C MET A 1 14.60 -36.99 -54.06
N SER A 2 14.44 -37.17 -55.39
CA SER A 2 15.62 -37.28 -56.29
C SER A 2 16.58 -36.09 -56.18
N LYS A 3 16.09 -34.84 -56.13
CA LYS A 3 16.93 -33.64 -55.99
C LYS A 3 17.77 -33.59 -54.71
N TYR A 4 17.27 -34.10 -53.58
CA TYR A 4 18.06 -34.19 -52.35
C TYR A 4 19.11 -35.27 -52.48
N GLN A 5 18.72 -36.45 -53.00
CA GLN A 5 19.62 -37.57 -53.20
C GLN A 5 20.76 -37.21 -54.16
N ASP A 6 20.47 -36.46 -55.23
CA ASP A 6 21.46 -35.95 -56.18
C ASP A 6 22.43 -34.97 -55.49
N ARG A 7 21.90 -34.00 -54.73
CA ARG A 7 22.73 -33.02 -53.98
C ARG A 7 23.54 -33.67 -52.87
N PHE A 8 22.97 -34.66 -52.19
CA PHE A 8 23.59 -35.43 -51.13
C PHE A 8 24.76 -36.23 -51.70
N GLN A 9 24.56 -36.97 -52.79
CA GLN A 9 25.63 -37.71 -53.47
C GLN A 9 26.73 -36.78 -54.00
N GLN A 10 26.39 -35.58 -54.48
CA GLN A 10 27.38 -34.57 -54.91
C GLN A 10 28.18 -33.97 -53.75
N SER A 11 27.68 -34.04 -52.51
CA SER A 11 28.34 -33.47 -51.34
C SER A 11 29.37 -34.39 -50.67
N LEU A 12 29.41 -35.67 -51.06
CA LEU A 12 30.27 -36.69 -50.47
C LEU A 12 31.52 -36.92 -51.33
N ARG A 13 32.66 -37.16 -50.68
CA ARG A 13 33.90 -37.52 -51.38
C ARG A 13 33.89 -38.94 -51.92
N ASN A 14 33.10 -39.82 -51.31
CA ASN A 14 33.02 -41.24 -51.65
C ASN A 14 31.55 -41.66 -51.89
N PRO A 15 31.29 -42.63 -52.77
CA PRO A 15 29.94 -43.08 -53.06
C PRO A 15 29.29 -43.78 -51.84
N VAL A 16 28.07 -43.36 -51.52
CA VAL A 16 27.22 -43.94 -50.49
C VAL A 16 25.83 -44.17 -51.08
N SER A 17 25.30 -45.39 -50.92
CA SER A 17 23.91 -45.70 -51.25
C SER A 17 23.00 -45.22 -50.13
N LEU A 18 21.88 -44.61 -50.49
CA LEU A 18 20.89 -44.06 -49.57
C LEU A 18 19.53 -44.67 -49.89
N GLU A 19 18.99 -45.42 -48.92
CA GLU A 19 17.66 -46.02 -48.99
C GLU A 19 16.78 -45.44 -47.88
N VAL A 20 15.58 -45.00 -48.26
CA VAL A 20 14.62 -44.37 -47.32
C VAL A 20 13.41 -45.29 -47.14
N GLY A 21 13.25 -45.84 -45.93
CA GLY A 21 12.12 -46.64 -45.50
C GLY A 21 11.50 -46.11 -44.20
N SER A 22 11.17 -47.00 -43.25
CA SER A 22 10.92 -46.60 -41.85
C SER A 22 12.15 -45.99 -41.19
N ASP A 23 13.32 -46.42 -41.66
CA ASP A 23 14.63 -45.96 -41.25
C ASP A 23 15.41 -45.46 -42.47
N LEU A 24 16.38 -44.58 -42.22
CA LEU A 24 17.33 -44.14 -43.24
C LEU A 24 18.54 -45.09 -43.22
N VAL A 25 18.74 -45.84 -44.30
CA VAL A 25 19.85 -46.80 -44.42
C VAL A 25 20.91 -46.22 -45.34
N LEU A 26 22.13 -46.05 -44.80
CA LEU A 26 23.31 -45.64 -45.55
C LEU A 26 24.23 -46.86 -45.74
N SER A 27 24.60 -47.15 -46.98
CA SER A 27 25.49 -48.28 -47.30
C SER A 27 26.72 -47.84 -48.08
N SER A 28 27.91 -48.24 -47.64
CA SER A 28 29.17 -47.97 -48.32
C SER A 28 30.19 -49.07 -48.05
N LEU A 29 31.20 -49.17 -48.91
CA LEU A 29 32.35 -50.06 -48.73
C LEU A 29 33.42 -49.47 -47.79
N SER A 30 33.21 -48.23 -47.29
CA SER A 30 34.14 -47.51 -46.41
C SER A 30 33.41 -46.96 -45.18
N SER A 31 33.93 -47.26 -43.99
CA SER A 31 33.40 -46.70 -42.73
C SER A 31 33.54 -45.17 -42.69
N GLY A 32 34.67 -44.63 -43.16
CA GLY A 32 34.87 -43.17 -43.22
C GLY A 32 33.91 -42.47 -44.18
N ALA A 33 33.43 -43.16 -45.22
CA ALA A 33 32.39 -42.62 -46.11
C ALA A 33 31.00 -42.63 -45.44
N LEU A 34 30.72 -43.61 -44.57
CA LEU A 34 29.50 -43.63 -43.76
C LEU A 34 29.51 -42.52 -42.70
N ASP A 35 30.64 -42.29 -42.04
CA ASP A 35 30.80 -41.19 -41.08
C ASP A 35 30.60 -39.82 -41.76
N GLU A 36 31.17 -39.63 -42.95
CA GLU A 36 30.99 -38.42 -43.77
C GLU A 36 29.53 -38.24 -44.19
N ALA A 37 28.87 -39.32 -44.60
CA ALA A 37 27.47 -39.32 -45.01
C ALA A 37 26.51 -39.06 -43.84
N GLU A 38 26.74 -39.66 -42.68
CA GLU A 38 25.98 -39.39 -41.46
C GLU A 38 26.14 -37.92 -41.03
N ALA A 39 27.38 -37.42 -41.04
CA ALA A 39 27.64 -36.01 -40.76
C ALA A 39 26.93 -35.09 -41.78
N ALA A 40 26.81 -35.52 -43.04
CA ALA A 40 26.09 -34.78 -44.06
C ALA A 40 24.58 -34.74 -43.84
N VAL A 41 23.97 -35.88 -43.50
CA VAL A 41 22.55 -35.93 -43.14
C VAL A 41 22.26 -35.04 -41.93
N LYS A 42 23.06 -35.16 -40.86
CA LYS A 42 22.91 -34.36 -39.63
C LYS A 42 23.16 -32.87 -39.82
N ARG A 43 23.96 -32.49 -40.82
CA ARG A 43 24.19 -31.09 -41.19
C ARG A 43 23.00 -30.54 -41.97
N ASP A 44 22.47 -31.30 -42.91
CA ASP A 44 21.50 -30.82 -43.89
C ASP A 44 20.05 -30.92 -43.39
N LEU A 45 19.74 -31.87 -42.51
CA LEU A 45 18.42 -32.08 -41.90
C LEU A 45 18.48 -31.90 -40.39
N SER A 46 17.47 -31.25 -39.83
CA SER A 46 17.35 -31.07 -38.39
C SER A 46 15.93 -31.31 -37.88
N VAL A 47 15.86 -31.69 -36.61
CA VAL A 47 14.63 -31.78 -35.83
C VAL A 47 14.83 -30.99 -34.57
N ASP A 48 14.05 -29.92 -34.39
CA ASP A 48 14.10 -29.05 -33.23
C ASP A 48 12.75 -29.02 -32.53
N THR A 49 12.76 -28.89 -31.20
CA THR A 49 11.54 -28.72 -30.41
C THR A 49 11.63 -27.40 -29.65
N VAL A 50 10.71 -26.48 -29.94
CA VAL A 50 10.61 -25.19 -29.28
C VAL A 50 9.43 -25.24 -28.30
N GLN A 51 9.68 -24.84 -27.05
CA GLN A 51 8.64 -24.74 -26.04
C GLN A 51 8.04 -23.33 -26.05
N LEU A 52 6.73 -23.23 -26.17
CA LEU A 52 6.02 -21.96 -26.07
C LEU A 52 5.81 -21.60 -24.60
N GLN A 53 6.02 -20.33 -24.25
CA GLN A 53 5.90 -19.82 -22.88
C GLN A 53 4.80 -18.76 -22.76
N GLY A 54 4.17 -18.70 -21.58
CA GLY A 54 3.17 -17.66 -21.26
C GLY A 54 1.98 -17.66 -22.22
N ALA A 55 1.52 -16.47 -22.61
CA ALA A 55 0.36 -16.33 -23.49
C ALA A 55 0.55 -17.00 -24.86
N ALA A 56 1.78 -17.13 -25.35
CA ALA A 56 2.08 -17.82 -26.62
C ALA A 56 1.60 -19.29 -26.64
N ALA A 57 1.50 -19.93 -25.47
CA ALA A 57 1.11 -21.32 -25.33
C ALA A 57 -0.42 -21.54 -25.29
N VAL A 58 -1.22 -20.47 -25.24
CA VAL A 58 -2.69 -20.51 -25.07
C VAL A 58 -3.41 -19.62 -26.10
N PRO A 59 -4.66 -19.95 -26.50
CA PRO A 59 -5.46 -19.08 -27.37
C PRO A 59 -5.77 -17.71 -26.71
N PRO A 60 -5.82 -16.60 -27.46
CA PRO A 60 -5.79 -16.50 -28.93
C PRO A 60 -4.39 -16.42 -29.55
N ASP A 61 -3.34 -16.18 -28.75
CA ASP A 61 -1.97 -16.02 -29.26
C ASP A 61 -1.41 -17.30 -29.89
N LEU A 62 -1.78 -18.46 -29.34
CA LEU A 62 -1.45 -19.76 -29.93
C LEU A 62 -1.98 -19.89 -31.37
N ASP A 63 -3.17 -19.33 -31.66
CA ASP A 63 -3.75 -19.40 -33.00
C ASP A 63 -3.04 -18.47 -33.98
N ARG A 64 -2.57 -17.31 -33.50
CA ARG A 64 -1.68 -16.43 -34.28
C ARG A 64 -0.34 -17.09 -34.59
N VAL A 65 0.26 -17.79 -33.62
CA VAL A 65 1.49 -18.56 -33.83
C VAL A 65 1.28 -19.63 -34.92
N LYS A 66 0.15 -20.34 -34.90
CA LYS A 66 -0.20 -21.31 -35.96
C LYS A 66 -0.31 -20.64 -37.33
N GLU A 67 -0.94 -19.48 -37.42
CA GLU A 67 -1.12 -18.75 -38.67
C GLU A 67 0.23 -18.31 -39.26
N ILE A 68 1.08 -17.70 -38.44
CA ILE A 68 2.42 -17.25 -38.83
C ILE A 68 3.28 -18.42 -39.31
N LEU A 69 3.29 -19.52 -38.55
CA LEU A 69 4.05 -20.72 -38.92
C LEU A 69 3.51 -21.37 -40.20
N ASN A 70 2.20 -21.44 -40.40
CA ASN A 70 1.63 -21.97 -41.63
C ASN A 70 2.01 -21.13 -42.84
N LYS A 71 2.00 -19.80 -42.70
CA LYS A 71 2.44 -18.89 -43.76
C LYS A 71 3.93 -19.12 -44.09
N ALA A 72 4.80 -19.11 -43.09
CA ALA A 72 6.24 -19.33 -43.28
C ALA A 72 6.56 -20.71 -43.87
N LYS A 73 5.82 -21.75 -43.44
CA LYS A 73 5.92 -23.10 -44.02
C LYS A 73 5.53 -23.11 -45.50
N ASN A 74 4.41 -22.49 -45.84
CA ASN A 74 3.93 -22.48 -47.22
C ASN A 74 4.89 -21.72 -48.16
N GLU A 75 5.47 -20.63 -47.68
CA GLU A 75 6.52 -19.88 -48.40
C GLU A 75 7.79 -20.71 -48.59
N ALA A 76 8.28 -21.36 -47.53
CA ALA A 76 9.46 -22.23 -47.58
C ALA A 76 9.24 -23.46 -48.46
N ASN A 77 8.01 -23.98 -48.52
CA ASN A 77 7.66 -25.15 -49.31
C ASN A 77 7.21 -24.81 -50.75
N CYS A 78 7.38 -23.57 -51.20
CA CYS A 78 7.01 -23.15 -52.54
C CYS A 78 7.87 -23.90 -53.59
N GLY A 79 7.24 -24.76 -54.39
CA GLY A 79 7.88 -25.55 -55.44
C GLY A 79 8.58 -26.84 -54.98
N GLU A 80 8.94 -26.98 -53.70
CA GLU A 80 9.53 -28.19 -53.13
C GLU A 80 9.23 -28.29 -51.63
N PHE A 81 8.96 -29.50 -51.11
CA PHE A 81 8.74 -29.70 -49.69
C PHE A 81 10.06 -29.66 -48.90
N ARG A 82 10.20 -28.69 -47.99
CA ARG A 82 11.46 -28.37 -47.30
C ARG A 82 11.37 -28.40 -45.77
N VAL A 83 10.23 -28.06 -45.20
CA VAL A 83 10.04 -27.97 -43.76
C VAL A 83 8.59 -28.27 -43.38
N ASP A 84 8.39 -28.83 -42.20
CA ASP A 84 7.08 -28.99 -41.58
C ASP A 84 7.16 -28.76 -40.07
N PHE A 85 5.99 -28.60 -39.46
CA PHE A 85 5.89 -28.48 -38.01
C PHE A 85 4.66 -29.19 -37.45
N SER A 86 4.73 -29.60 -36.19
CA SER A 86 3.62 -30.19 -35.45
C SER A 86 3.57 -29.66 -34.02
N PHE A 87 2.36 -29.51 -33.49
CA PHE A 87 2.15 -29.18 -32.08
C PHE A 87 2.08 -30.45 -31.25
N ILE A 88 2.79 -30.45 -30.13
CA ILE A 88 2.79 -31.52 -29.14
C ILE A 88 2.10 -30.96 -27.90
N SER A 89 0.86 -31.38 -27.65
CA SER A 89 0.12 -31.04 -26.43
C SER A 89 0.47 -32.02 -25.32
N ALA A 90 0.75 -31.51 -24.11
CA ALA A 90 0.87 -32.34 -22.93
C ALA A 90 -0.50 -32.91 -22.54
N VAL A 91 -0.59 -34.23 -22.33
CA VAL A 91 -1.78 -34.86 -21.75
C VAL A 91 -1.85 -34.47 -20.27
N SER A 92 -2.96 -33.82 -19.89
CA SER A 92 -3.37 -33.50 -18.51
C SER A 92 -2.56 -32.44 -17.74
N GLY A 93 -3.18 -31.27 -17.49
CA GLY A 93 -2.98 -30.47 -16.27
C GLY A 93 -1.95 -29.34 -16.27
N THR A 94 -1.02 -29.29 -17.22
CA THR A 94 -0.02 -28.20 -17.31
C THR A 94 0.00 -27.56 -18.69
N ALA A 95 -0.08 -26.22 -18.76
CA ALA A 95 -0.13 -25.40 -19.98
C ALA A 95 1.21 -25.36 -20.75
N LEU A 96 1.76 -26.53 -21.10
CA LEU A 96 3.01 -26.67 -21.82
C LEU A 96 2.74 -27.10 -23.26
N THR A 97 2.74 -26.12 -24.16
CA THR A 97 2.63 -26.34 -25.61
C THR A 97 4.02 -26.36 -26.23
N LYS A 98 4.36 -27.45 -26.94
CA LYS A 98 5.63 -27.58 -27.67
C LYS A 98 5.38 -27.62 -29.17
N VAL A 99 6.28 -27.05 -29.95
CA VAL A 99 6.28 -27.10 -31.42
C VAL A 99 7.49 -27.88 -31.87
N ARG A 100 7.28 -28.97 -32.59
CA ARG A 100 8.34 -29.74 -33.25
C ARG A 100 8.47 -29.26 -34.68
N LEU A 101 9.68 -28.89 -35.07
CA LEU A 101 10.08 -28.45 -36.41
C LEU A 101 10.93 -29.55 -37.04
N VAL A 102 10.67 -29.90 -38.31
CA VAL A 102 11.39 -30.96 -39.03
C VAL A 102 11.64 -30.52 -40.46
N GLY A 103 12.84 -30.73 -40.98
CA GLY A 103 13.15 -30.46 -42.39
C GLY A 103 14.62 -30.12 -42.61
N TYR A 104 14.89 -29.36 -43.67
CA TYR A 104 16.23 -28.84 -43.92
C TYR A 104 16.67 -27.86 -42.83
N SER A 105 17.91 -28.01 -42.35
CA SER A 105 18.44 -27.26 -41.21
C SER A 105 18.28 -25.74 -41.32
N GLU A 106 18.54 -25.18 -42.51
CA GLU A 106 18.36 -23.74 -42.78
C GLU A 106 16.90 -23.29 -42.60
N ASN A 107 15.93 -24.08 -43.07
CA ASN A 107 14.51 -23.73 -42.97
C ASN A 107 13.94 -23.99 -41.58
N VAL A 108 14.41 -25.03 -40.89
CA VAL A 108 14.09 -25.27 -39.48
C VAL A 108 14.58 -24.11 -38.61
N ASN A 109 15.80 -23.62 -38.84
CA ASN A 109 16.33 -22.46 -38.13
C ASN A 109 15.51 -21.19 -38.40
N LYS A 110 15.07 -20.94 -39.64
CA LYS A 110 14.16 -19.83 -39.96
C LYS A 110 12.84 -19.90 -39.19
N LEU A 111 12.19 -21.07 -39.16
CA LEU A 111 10.94 -21.25 -38.39
C LEU A 111 11.17 -21.09 -36.88
N LYS A 112 12.32 -21.54 -36.38
CA LYS A 112 12.73 -21.36 -34.98
C LYS A 112 12.95 -19.89 -34.63
N GLU A 113 13.60 -19.13 -35.50
CA GLU A 113 13.78 -17.68 -35.36
C GLU A 113 12.43 -16.96 -35.32
N ILE A 114 11.48 -17.32 -36.19
CA ILE A 114 10.12 -16.78 -36.19
C ILE A 114 9.40 -17.05 -34.86
N LEU A 115 9.51 -18.27 -34.31
CA LEU A 115 8.93 -18.60 -33.01
C LEU A 115 9.57 -17.83 -31.86
N HIS A 116 10.87 -17.62 -31.92
CA HIS A 116 11.61 -16.85 -30.92
C HIS A 116 11.22 -15.37 -30.99
N ASP A 117 11.18 -14.80 -32.20
CA ASP A 117 10.77 -13.43 -32.48
C ASP A 117 9.35 -13.15 -31.95
N TYR A 118 8.39 -14.02 -32.25
CA TYR A 118 7.02 -13.86 -31.75
C TYR A 118 6.94 -13.86 -30.22
N GLN A 119 7.62 -14.81 -29.57
CA GLN A 119 7.63 -14.90 -28.10
C GLN A 119 8.30 -13.72 -27.41
N MET A 120 9.26 -13.07 -28.08
CA MET A 120 9.97 -11.93 -27.52
C MET A 120 9.25 -10.61 -27.81
N ASN A 121 8.73 -10.43 -29.03
CA ASN A 121 8.31 -9.14 -29.53
C ASN A 121 6.78 -8.96 -29.61
N HIS A 122 6.00 -10.04 -29.58
CA HIS A 122 4.54 -9.97 -29.76
C HIS A 122 3.73 -10.47 -28.58
N VAL A 123 4.37 -11.19 -27.66
CA VAL A 123 3.71 -11.75 -26.48
C VAL A 123 3.88 -10.79 -25.30
N GLY A 124 2.75 -10.34 -24.77
CA GLY A 124 2.71 -9.54 -23.56
C GLY A 124 3.13 -10.37 -22.34
N THR A 125 4.07 -9.86 -21.55
CA THR A 125 4.44 -10.38 -20.24
C THR A 125 4.24 -9.33 -19.17
N GLN A 126 4.16 -9.77 -17.92
CA GLN A 126 4.13 -8.91 -16.75
C GLN A 126 5.21 -9.38 -15.78
N GLU A 127 6.05 -8.45 -15.33
CA GLU A 127 7.08 -8.71 -14.35
C GLU A 127 7.00 -7.68 -13.21
N VAL A 128 7.29 -8.12 -11.99
CA VAL A 128 7.31 -7.26 -10.80
C VAL A 128 8.74 -6.90 -10.48
N LEU A 129 9.02 -5.60 -10.36
CA LEU A 129 10.30 -5.07 -9.95
C LEU A 129 10.18 -4.39 -8.58
N ASN A 130 11.05 -4.73 -7.65
CA ASN A 130 10.94 -4.29 -6.25
C ASN A 130 11.68 -2.96 -6.06
N LEU A 131 11.06 -2.03 -5.34
CA LEU A 131 11.66 -0.74 -5.04
C LEU A 131 12.36 -0.79 -3.67
N PRO A 132 13.57 -0.21 -3.53
CA PRO A 132 14.33 -0.24 -2.28
C PRO A 132 13.74 0.66 -1.19
N HIS A 133 12.95 1.67 -1.57
CA HIS A 133 12.31 2.61 -0.66
C HIS A 133 10.82 2.71 -0.98
N SER A 134 9.96 2.59 0.04
CA SER A 134 8.51 2.75 -0.09
C SER A 134 8.12 4.11 -0.68
N GLU A 135 8.94 5.10 -0.38
CA GLU A 135 8.80 6.48 -0.77
C GLU A 135 8.82 6.69 -2.28
N LEU A 136 9.51 5.81 -3.02
CA LEU A 136 9.62 5.85 -4.48
C LEU A 136 8.30 5.50 -5.17
N VAL A 137 7.39 4.76 -4.52
CA VAL A 137 6.10 4.41 -5.13
C VAL A 137 5.27 5.66 -5.39
N ASP A 138 5.19 6.58 -4.42
CA ASP A 138 4.35 7.79 -4.53
C ASP A 138 4.90 8.81 -5.53
N CYS A 139 6.20 8.77 -5.80
CA CYS A 139 6.88 9.66 -6.73
C CYS A 139 7.51 8.93 -7.91
N PHE A 140 7.01 7.74 -8.25
CA PHE A 140 7.60 6.90 -9.27
C PHE A 140 7.62 7.59 -10.64
N ASP A 141 6.61 8.39 -10.97
CA ASP A 141 6.57 9.19 -12.19
C ASP A 141 7.78 10.14 -12.28
N LYS A 142 8.13 10.80 -11.16
CA LYS A 142 9.30 11.69 -11.07
C LYS A 142 10.61 10.90 -11.18
N PHE A 143 10.66 9.71 -10.59
CA PHE A 143 11.80 8.80 -10.73
C PHE A 143 11.96 8.30 -12.18
N SER A 144 10.86 8.00 -12.86
CA SER A 144 10.87 7.59 -14.27
C SER A 144 11.37 8.72 -15.17
N ASP A 145 10.96 9.96 -14.91
CA ASP A 145 11.49 11.14 -15.58
C ASP A 145 12.99 11.34 -15.29
N LEU A 146 13.41 11.21 -14.03
CA LEU A 146 14.80 11.33 -13.60
C LEU A 146 15.72 10.30 -14.29
N THR A 147 15.22 9.08 -14.44
CA THR A 147 15.97 7.98 -15.04
C THR A 147 15.91 7.97 -16.57
N GLY A 148 15.06 8.80 -17.17
CA GLY A 148 14.88 8.90 -18.62
C GLY A 148 14.16 7.70 -19.24
N ILE A 149 13.44 6.91 -18.44
CA ILE A 149 12.78 5.68 -18.90
C ILE A 149 11.45 6.08 -19.52
N LYS A 150 11.44 6.21 -20.85
CA LYS A 150 10.24 6.50 -21.65
C LYS A 150 10.12 5.48 -22.77
N GLN A 151 9.29 4.45 -22.55
CA GLN A 151 9.01 3.45 -23.58
C GLN A 151 7.49 3.34 -23.74
N THR A 152 7.01 3.62 -24.95
CA THR A 152 5.58 3.80 -25.24
C THR A 152 4.79 2.50 -25.28
N GLU A 153 5.46 1.36 -25.43
CA GLU A 153 4.84 0.03 -25.51
C GLU A 153 4.91 -0.75 -24.19
N VAL A 154 5.52 -0.17 -23.16
CA VAL A 154 5.62 -0.77 -21.81
C VAL A 154 4.83 0.09 -20.83
N THR A 155 3.99 -0.55 -20.02
CA THR A 155 3.25 0.09 -18.94
C THR A 155 3.98 -0.15 -17.61
N LEU A 156 4.24 0.92 -16.88
CA LEU A 156 4.81 0.89 -15.53
C LEU A 156 3.73 1.30 -14.53
N LYS A 157 3.43 0.43 -13.55
CA LYS A 157 2.48 0.74 -12.48
C LYS A 157 3.14 0.52 -11.12
N ALA A 158 3.45 1.60 -10.42
CA ALA A 158 3.93 1.52 -9.05
C ALA A 158 2.79 1.14 -8.09
N SER A 159 3.08 0.27 -7.13
CA SER A 159 2.16 -0.11 -6.04
C SER A 159 2.94 -0.33 -4.75
N HIS A 160 2.27 -0.12 -3.63
CA HIS A 160 2.79 -0.46 -2.30
C HIS A 160 2.52 -1.92 -1.93
N PHE A 161 1.77 -2.66 -2.76
CA PHE A 161 1.31 -4.01 -2.49
C PHE A 161 1.83 -5.01 -3.54
N PRO A 162 2.28 -6.22 -3.16
CA PRO A 162 2.37 -6.76 -1.79
C PRO A 162 3.45 -6.08 -0.93
N TYR A 163 4.48 -5.52 -1.57
CA TYR A 163 5.54 -4.68 -1.02
C TYR A 163 5.80 -3.55 -2.03
N PRO A 164 6.60 -2.52 -1.70
CA PRO A 164 6.92 -1.45 -2.66
C PRO A 164 7.50 -1.98 -3.97
N CYS A 165 6.76 -1.85 -5.06
CA CYS A 165 7.12 -2.42 -6.35
C CYS A 165 6.58 -1.64 -7.54
N VAL A 166 7.06 -2.00 -8.73
CA VAL A 166 6.60 -1.52 -10.02
C VAL A 166 6.27 -2.74 -10.86
N LEU A 167 5.01 -2.84 -11.29
CA LEU A 167 4.59 -3.81 -12.28
C LEU A 167 4.95 -3.29 -13.67
N VAL A 168 5.79 -4.02 -14.38
CA VAL A 168 6.25 -3.74 -15.75
C VAL A 168 5.50 -4.67 -16.70
N SER A 169 4.71 -4.12 -17.61
CA SER A 169 3.85 -4.90 -18.52
C SER A 169 4.06 -4.49 -19.98
N GLY A 170 4.25 -5.44 -20.89
CA GLY A 170 4.48 -5.15 -22.32
C GLY A 170 5.10 -6.34 -23.07
N PRO A 171 5.58 -6.16 -24.31
CA PRO A 171 6.33 -7.19 -25.04
C PRO A 171 7.55 -7.66 -24.24
N ARG A 172 7.81 -8.96 -24.22
CA ARG A 172 8.82 -9.58 -23.33
C ARG A 172 10.22 -8.99 -23.49
N CYS A 173 10.68 -8.73 -24.71
CA CYS A 173 11.99 -8.10 -24.94
C CYS A 173 12.08 -6.72 -24.29
N LEU A 174 11.04 -5.89 -24.44
CA LEU A 174 11.00 -4.53 -23.91
C LEU A 174 10.84 -4.55 -22.40
N VAL A 175 10.03 -5.48 -21.86
CA VAL A 175 9.92 -5.66 -20.40
C VAL A 175 11.29 -5.99 -19.80
N GLN A 176 12.03 -6.93 -20.39
CA GLN A 176 13.37 -7.30 -19.93
C GLN A 176 14.38 -6.15 -20.06
N GLU A 177 14.33 -5.40 -21.16
CA GLU A 177 15.16 -4.21 -21.37
C GLU A 177 14.87 -3.12 -20.33
N VAL A 178 13.60 -2.78 -20.12
CA VAL A 178 13.16 -1.79 -19.13
C VAL A 178 13.51 -2.24 -17.73
N GLN A 179 13.31 -3.51 -17.40
CA GLN A 179 13.64 -4.05 -16.09
C GLN A 179 15.14 -4.08 -15.83
N ALA A 180 15.98 -4.45 -16.81
CA ALA A 180 17.43 -4.39 -16.70
C ALA A 180 17.90 -2.94 -16.51
N SER A 181 17.33 -1.99 -17.26
CA SER A 181 17.60 -0.56 -17.12
C SER A 181 17.18 -0.03 -15.74
N LEU A 182 15.96 -0.33 -15.30
CA LEU A 182 15.46 0.03 -13.96
C LEU A 182 16.34 -0.55 -12.86
N ASN A 183 16.66 -1.84 -12.90
CA ASN A 183 17.53 -2.48 -11.91
C ASN A 183 18.92 -1.82 -11.86
N ALA A 184 19.51 -1.51 -13.02
CA ALA A 184 20.79 -0.80 -13.08
C ALA A 184 20.70 0.61 -12.48
N LYS A 185 19.60 1.34 -12.69
CA LYS A 185 19.38 2.67 -12.09
C LYS A 185 19.12 2.58 -10.59
N LEU A 186 18.31 1.62 -10.15
CA LEU A 186 18.01 1.37 -8.74
C LEU A 186 19.24 0.94 -7.96
N ALA A 187 20.14 0.16 -8.55
CA ALA A 187 21.40 -0.23 -7.93
C ALA A 187 22.34 0.96 -7.66
N ASN A 188 22.19 2.06 -8.40
CA ASN A 188 22.95 3.29 -8.21
C ASN A 188 22.24 4.30 -7.30
N LEU A 189 21.03 3.98 -6.81
CA LEU A 189 20.34 4.87 -5.88
C LEU A 189 21.15 5.02 -4.59
N THR A 190 21.32 6.25 -4.18
CA THR A 190 21.81 6.60 -2.87
C THR A 190 20.86 7.60 -2.24
N SER A 191 20.67 7.47 -0.94
CA SER A 191 19.79 8.34 -0.18
C SER A 191 20.52 8.88 1.03
N ASP A 192 20.15 10.08 1.44
CA ASP A 192 20.54 10.63 2.74
C ASP A 192 19.42 11.48 3.32
N THR A 193 19.50 11.74 4.61
CA THR A 193 18.51 12.48 5.37
C THR A 193 19.09 13.82 5.80
N LEU A 194 18.51 14.91 5.29
CA LEU A 194 18.81 16.25 5.76
C LEU A 194 17.86 16.61 6.90
N VAL A 195 18.46 16.99 8.03
CA VAL A 195 17.76 17.51 9.19
C VAL A 195 17.96 19.03 9.23
N LEU A 196 16.87 19.78 9.25
CA LEU A 196 16.87 21.23 9.42
C LEU A 196 16.21 21.60 10.74
N ASP A 197 16.83 22.54 11.47
CA ASP A 197 16.38 22.96 12.79
C ASP A 197 15.09 23.79 12.71
N GLY A 198 14.11 23.41 13.54
CA GLY A 198 12.79 24.02 13.62
C GLY A 198 11.78 23.46 12.60
N PRO A 199 10.46 23.52 12.89
CA PRO A 199 9.42 23.11 11.95
C PRO A 199 9.17 24.17 10.84
N GLY A 200 9.76 25.37 10.97
CA GLY A 200 9.68 26.43 9.96
C GLY A 200 10.33 26.09 8.62
N ALA A 201 11.27 25.16 8.57
CA ALA A 201 11.86 24.67 7.32
C ALA A 201 10.83 23.97 6.44
N GLN A 202 9.97 23.14 7.04
CA GLN A 202 8.87 22.50 6.33
C GLN A 202 7.92 23.55 5.74
N TRP A 203 7.43 24.52 6.53
CA TRP A 203 6.53 25.57 6.01
C TRP A 203 7.15 26.44 4.94
N TYR A 204 8.45 26.71 5.04
CA TYR A 204 9.15 27.43 3.98
C TYR A 204 9.08 26.64 2.67
N PHE A 205 9.47 25.37 2.69
CA PHE A 205 9.51 24.54 1.50
C PHE A 205 8.13 24.11 0.99
N GLU A 206 7.10 24.05 1.83
CA GLU A 206 5.70 23.87 1.40
C GLU A 206 5.08 25.16 0.84
N GLY A 207 5.63 26.33 1.21
CA GLY A 207 5.12 27.64 0.84
C GLY A 207 6.03 28.41 -0.10
N LYS A 208 6.70 29.45 0.43
CA LYS A 208 7.50 30.42 -0.37
C LYS A 208 8.70 29.76 -1.08
N GLY A 209 9.31 28.76 -0.45
CA GLY A 209 10.50 28.02 -0.91
C GLY A 209 10.20 26.82 -1.80
N GLN A 210 8.93 26.53 -2.12
CA GLN A 210 8.57 25.37 -2.96
C GLN A 210 9.24 25.42 -4.33
N ARG A 211 9.30 26.60 -4.98
CA ARG A 211 10.01 26.75 -6.27
C ARG A 211 11.50 26.52 -6.13
N ASP A 212 12.10 26.98 -5.03
CA ASP A 212 13.53 26.80 -4.79
C ASP A 212 13.85 25.32 -4.57
N LYS A 213 13.00 24.59 -3.83
CA LYS A 213 13.08 23.13 -3.67
C LYS A 213 12.97 22.40 -5.02
N GLU A 214 12.00 22.76 -5.86
CA GLU A 214 11.85 22.19 -7.21
C GLU A 214 13.07 22.49 -8.10
N LEU A 215 13.68 23.67 -7.95
CA LEU A 215 14.92 24.04 -8.64
C LEU A 215 16.11 23.22 -8.13
N VAL A 216 16.19 22.94 -6.83
CA VAL A 216 17.21 22.03 -6.28
C VAL A 216 17.02 20.62 -6.82
N GLN A 217 15.79 20.10 -6.80
CA GLN A 217 15.48 18.77 -7.36
C GLN A 217 15.89 18.64 -8.82
N SER A 218 15.56 19.63 -9.66
CA SER A 218 15.90 19.61 -11.08
C SER A 218 17.40 19.86 -11.33
N SER A 219 18.03 20.79 -10.62
CA SER A 219 19.46 21.11 -10.82
C SER A 219 20.42 20.06 -10.29
N CYS A 220 20.04 19.34 -9.23
CA CYS A 220 20.82 18.26 -8.64
C CYS A 220 20.37 16.88 -9.12
N GLN A 221 19.31 16.76 -9.93
CA GLN A 221 18.81 15.44 -10.38
C GLN A 221 18.49 14.52 -9.18
N VAL A 222 17.76 15.05 -8.20
CA VAL A 222 17.37 14.32 -6.98
C VAL A 222 15.86 14.40 -6.73
N LEU A 223 15.36 13.43 -5.97
CA LEU A 223 14.05 13.44 -5.36
C LEU A 223 14.18 13.90 -3.92
N ILE A 224 13.43 14.94 -3.53
CA ILE A 224 13.37 15.43 -2.16
C ILE A 224 11.98 15.12 -1.62
N LYS A 225 11.92 14.31 -0.56
CA LYS A 225 10.67 13.94 0.11
C LYS A 225 10.75 14.30 1.58
N GLU A 226 9.70 14.91 2.10
CA GLU A 226 9.60 15.23 3.52
C GLU A 226 9.19 13.98 4.29
N GLN A 227 9.91 13.66 5.36
CA GLN A 227 9.52 12.60 6.27
C GLN A 227 8.57 13.19 7.32
N GLN A 228 7.29 12.85 7.22
CA GLN A 228 6.29 13.30 8.20
C GLN A 228 6.59 12.68 9.56
N GLN A 229 7.11 13.47 10.51
CA GLN A 229 6.92 13.16 11.92
C GLN A 229 5.44 13.39 12.27
N LYS A 230 4.84 12.44 13.01
CA LYS A 230 3.46 12.46 13.52
C LYS A 230 3.19 13.61 14.51
N GLN A 231 3.45 14.86 14.15
CA GLN A 231 3.08 16.02 14.93
C GLN A 231 2.20 16.95 14.09
N SER A 232 0.92 16.90 14.42
CA SER A 232 -0.14 17.74 13.86
C SER A 232 0.12 19.21 14.23
N MET A 233 0.22 20.12 13.27
CA MET A 233 0.34 21.56 13.55
C MET A 233 -0.73 22.42 12.88
N ALA A 234 -1.13 23.45 13.64
CA ALA A 234 -2.23 24.40 13.47
C ALA A 234 -1.99 25.42 12.33
N THR A 235 -3.09 25.93 11.77
CA THR A 235 -3.07 26.91 10.67
C THR A 235 -3.15 28.36 11.17
N THR A 236 -2.88 29.31 10.27
CA THR A 236 -2.90 30.77 10.52
C THR A 236 -4.20 31.33 11.11
N SER A 237 -5.31 30.58 11.11
CA SER A 237 -6.57 30.95 11.80
C SER A 237 -6.55 30.75 13.31
N ASP A 238 -5.66 29.90 13.85
CA ASP A 238 -5.51 29.74 15.29
C ASP A 238 -4.74 30.92 15.93
N LEU A 239 -3.86 31.58 15.16
CA LEU A 239 -3.10 32.75 15.60
C LEU A 239 -3.99 33.99 15.81
N SER A 240 -4.94 34.23 14.91
CA SER A 240 -5.91 35.33 15.05
C SER A 240 -6.84 35.09 16.24
N THR A 241 -7.28 33.85 16.45
CA THR A 241 -8.15 33.47 17.57
C THR A 241 -7.44 33.60 18.93
N MET A 242 -6.17 33.18 19.01
CA MET A 242 -5.31 33.38 20.19
C MET A 242 -5.00 34.85 20.46
N LEU A 243 -4.65 35.64 19.43
CA LEU A 243 -4.41 37.08 19.55
C LEU A 243 -5.66 37.85 19.99
N GLN A 244 -6.84 37.41 19.56
CA GLN A 244 -8.13 37.93 20.00
C GLN A 244 -8.36 37.62 21.49
N TYR A 245 -8.04 36.40 21.93
CA TYR A 245 -8.16 35.97 23.32
C TYR A 245 -7.21 36.75 24.24
N ILE A 246 -5.94 36.94 23.83
CA ILE A 246 -4.91 37.70 24.55
C ILE A 246 -5.27 39.20 24.65
N SER A 247 -5.94 39.76 23.63
CA SER A 247 -6.45 41.13 23.66
C SER A 247 -7.65 41.31 24.59
N MET A 248 -8.50 40.29 24.75
CA MET A 248 -9.69 40.33 25.62
C MET A 248 -9.38 40.20 27.11
N SER A 249 -8.24 39.65 27.49
CA SER A 249 -7.81 39.52 28.89
C SER A 249 -7.36 40.83 29.56
N ARG A 250 -7.22 41.95 28.83
CA ARG A 250 -6.82 43.26 29.40
C ARG A 250 -7.94 44.01 30.14
N PHE A 251 -9.21 43.62 30.00
CA PHE A 251 -10.35 44.34 30.62
C PHE A 251 -11.22 43.43 31.49
N ARG A 252 -10.71 42.98 32.63
CA ARG A 252 -11.57 42.57 33.75
C ARG A 252 -11.02 43.09 35.06
N THR A 253 -11.49 44.26 35.47
CA THR A 253 -11.46 44.68 36.87
C THR A 253 -12.71 44.12 37.58
N PRO A 254 -12.59 43.56 38.80
CA PRO A 254 -13.74 43.07 39.53
C PRO A 254 -14.38 44.24 40.30
N SER A 255 -15.57 44.67 39.89
CA SER A 255 -16.40 45.58 40.70
C SER A 255 -17.75 44.93 41.07
N ARG A 256 -17.80 44.68 42.37
CA ARG A 256 -18.88 44.44 43.33
C ARG A 256 -20.32 44.81 42.91
N SER A 257 -21.22 43.91 43.28
CA SER A 257 -22.67 43.85 43.10
C SER A 257 -23.46 45.07 43.59
N THR A 258 -24.53 45.47 42.88
CA THR A 258 -25.81 45.89 43.48
C THR A 258 -26.99 45.74 42.49
N THR A 259 -28.10 45.24 43.02
CA THR A 259 -29.45 45.02 42.47
C THR A 259 -30.16 46.27 41.90
N ILE A 260 -31.02 46.10 40.87
CA ILE A 260 -32.43 46.59 40.78
C ILE A 260 -33.02 46.40 39.35
N SER A 261 -34.15 45.68 39.31
CA SER A 261 -35.42 45.87 38.55
C SER A 261 -35.51 46.03 37.01
N GLN A 262 -36.16 45.01 36.41
CA GLN A 262 -37.27 45.00 35.43
C GLN A 262 -37.19 45.69 34.03
N CYS A 263 -37.38 44.81 33.03
CA CYS A 263 -38.26 44.89 31.84
C CYS A 263 -37.94 45.91 30.72
N ASN A 264 -37.39 45.44 29.59
CA ASN A 264 -38.15 45.09 28.36
C ASN A 264 -37.25 44.92 27.11
N THR A 265 -37.72 44.02 26.23
CA THR A 265 -37.53 43.94 24.77
C THR A 265 -36.20 43.45 24.15
N THR A 266 -36.36 42.29 23.50
CA THR A 266 -35.87 41.84 22.18
C THR A 266 -34.41 41.39 21.98
N SER A 267 -34.34 40.14 21.50
CA SER A 267 -33.32 39.51 20.64
C SER A 267 -31.88 39.44 21.15
N SER A 268 -31.45 38.26 21.61
CA SER A 268 -30.08 37.78 21.38
C SER A 268 -29.94 36.30 21.71
N THR A 269 -29.68 35.53 20.66
CA THR A 269 -28.90 34.29 20.58
C THR A 269 -28.08 33.93 21.83
N ALA A 270 -28.50 32.87 22.53
CA ALA A 270 -27.64 32.14 23.43
C ALA A 270 -26.71 31.24 22.61
N SER A 271 -25.45 31.67 22.45
CA SER A 271 -24.35 30.80 22.02
C SER A 271 -24.07 29.78 23.13
N THR A 272 -24.80 28.68 23.07
CA THR A 272 -24.45 27.45 23.78
C THR A 272 -23.24 26.85 23.07
N THR A 273 -22.12 26.73 23.76
CA THR A 273 -20.97 25.92 23.35
C THR A 273 -21.38 24.45 23.26
N LEU A 274 -21.98 24.07 22.14
CA LEU A 274 -22.33 22.68 21.82
C LEU A 274 -21.06 21.93 21.41
N SER A 275 -20.71 20.92 22.19
CA SER A 275 -19.83 19.82 21.78
C SER A 275 -20.35 19.27 20.45
N VAL A 276 -19.59 19.42 19.37
CA VAL A 276 -19.94 18.87 18.05
C VAL A 276 -19.82 17.34 18.15
N ASN A 277 -20.94 16.63 18.03
CA ASN A 277 -20.95 15.16 17.90
C ASN A 277 -20.22 14.78 16.60
N LYS A 278 -18.92 14.50 16.69
CA LYS A 278 -18.09 14.10 15.54
C LYS A 278 -18.46 12.69 15.07
N THR A 279 -18.48 12.50 13.76
CA THR A 279 -18.80 11.23 13.10
C THR A 279 -17.72 10.17 13.34
N ASN A 280 -18.11 8.91 13.50
CA ASN A 280 -17.22 7.75 13.51
C ASN A 280 -17.05 7.20 12.09
N LEU A 281 -15.82 6.82 11.74
CA LEU A 281 -15.51 6.10 10.51
C LEU A 281 -15.31 4.62 10.83
N VAL A 282 -15.92 3.76 10.02
CA VAL A 282 -15.84 2.31 10.19
C VAL A 282 -15.54 1.66 8.85
N ILE A 283 -14.46 0.89 8.75
CA ILE A 283 -14.15 0.08 7.56
C ILE A 283 -14.68 -1.33 7.79
N LYS A 284 -15.67 -1.71 6.99
CA LYS A 284 -16.34 -3.01 7.07
C LYS A 284 -15.91 -3.93 5.95
N VAL A 285 -15.67 -5.20 6.28
CA VAL A 285 -15.34 -6.23 5.30
C VAL A 285 -16.57 -7.12 5.11
N GLY A 286 -17.18 -7.03 3.93
CA GLY A 286 -18.40 -7.79 3.66
C GLY A 286 -19.17 -7.29 2.44
N SER A 287 -20.43 -7.72 2.34
CA SER A 287 -21.33 -7.26 1.30
C SER A 287 -22.05 -5.99 1.76
N LEU A 288 -22.10 -4.95 0.91
CA LEU A 288 -22.85 -3.73 1.21
C LEU A 288 -24.30 -4.00 1.61
N VAL A 289 -24.95 -4.99 1.00
CA VAL A 289 -26.37 -5.29 1.24
C VAL A 289 -26.61 -5.96 2.60
N ASP A 290 -25.57 -6.43 3.28
CA ASP A 290 -25.65 -7.04 4.61
C ASP A 290 -25.48 -6.02 5.74
N GLU A 291 -25.03 -4.80 5.42
CA GLU A 291 -24.82 -3.74 6.40
C GLU A 291 -26.14 -3.22 6.99
N GLN A 292 -26.13 -3.05 8.31
CA GLN A 292 -27.27 -2.55 9.08
C GLN A 292 -27.05 -1.07 9.40
N VAL A 293 -27.50 -0.22 8.48
CA VAL A 293 -27.41 1.25 8.57
C VAL A 293 -28.71 1.89 8.09
N ASN A 294 -28.95 3.16 8.37
CA ASN A 294 -30.15 3.84 7.87
C ASN A 294 -30.16 3.93 6.34
N VAL A 295 -28.97 4.10 5.74
CA VAL A 295 -28.83 4.41 4.31
C VAL A 295 -27.74 3.56 3.66
N LEU A 296 -28.07 2.90 2.55
CA LEU A 296 -27.09 2.28 1.66
C LEU A 296 -26.86 3.15 0.42
N VAL A 297 -25.60 3.32 0.02
CA VAL A 297 -25.25 4.05 -1.21
C VAL A 297 -24.85 3.07 -2.30
N ALA A 298 -25.55 3.06 -3.42
CA ALA A 298 -25.32 2.11 -4.50
C ALA A 298 -25.01 2.83 -5.83
N PRO A 299 -24.05 2.35 -6.64
CA PRO A 299 -23.85 2.87 -7.98
C PRO A 299 -24.88 2.30 -8.96
N MET A 300 -25.35 3.14 -9.87
CA MET A 300 -26.11 2.75 -11.07
C MET A 300 -25.53 3.41 -12.32
N VAL A 301 -25.93 2.88 -13.48
CA VAL A 301 -25.53 3.40 -14.79
C VAL A 301 -26.74 3.26 -15.70
N ASN A 302 -27.01 4.31 -16.48
CA ASN A 302 -28.17 4.42 -17.37
C ASN A 302 -29.49 4.21 -16.63
N ARG A 303 -29.61 4.66 -15.38
CA ARG A 303 -30.81 4.51 -14.55
C ARG A 303 -31.34 3.08 -14.50
N LYS A 304 -30.46 2.09 -14.46
CA LYS A 304 -30.83 0.67 -14.41
C LYS A 304 -30.37 0.05 -13.10
N LEU A 305 -31.32 -0.41 -12.29
CA LEU A 305 -31.05 -1.08 -11.00
C LEU A 305 -30.01 -2.19 -11.14
N THR A 306 -30.16 -3.05 -12.14
CA THR A 306 -29.29 -4.23 -12.35
C THR A 306 -28.05 -3.94 -13.17
N SER A 307 -27.69 -2.66 -13.39
CA SER A 307 -26.46 -2.34 -14.12
C SER A 307 -25.22 -2.80 -13.35
N THR A 308 -25.20 -2.70 -12.02
CA THR A 308 -24.05 -3.07 -11.18
C THR A 308 -24.27 -4.38 -10.42
N LYS A 309 -23.19 -5.02 -9.96
CA LYS A 309 -23.26 -6.22 -9.10
C LYS A 309 -23.99 -5.91 -7.78
N ILE A 310 -23.81 -4.70 -7.24
CA ILE A 310 -24.50 -4.23 -6.03
C ILE A 310 -26.00 -4.14 -6.26
N GLY A 311 -26.43 -3.50 -7.34
CA GLY A 311 -27.85 -3.39 -7.67
C GLY A 311 -28.51 -4.74 -7.98
N LYS A 312 -27.79 -5.69 -8.60
CA LYS A 312 -28.23 -7.09 -8.71
C LYS A 312 -28.39 -7.76 -7.35
N SER A 313 -27.46 -7.54 -6.42
CA SER A 313 -27.53 -8.10 -5.05
C SER A 313 -28.71 -7.53 -4.26
N LEU A 314 -28.98 -6.23 -4.41
CA LEU A 314 -30.17 -5.58 -3.84
C LEU A 314 -31.46 -6.19 -4.39
N LEU A 315 -31.56 -6.39 -5.71
CA LEU A 315 -32.72 -7.04 -6.33
C LEU A 315 -32.87 -8.50 -5.86
N GLN A 316 -31.77 -9.23 -5.72
CA GLN A 316 -31.79 -10.61 -5.25
C GLN A 316 -32.30 -10.71 -3.80
N ARG A 317 -31.88 -9.80 -2.93
CA ARG A 317 -32.29 -9.79 -1.51
C ARG A 317 -33.73 -9.34 -1.31
N ALA A 318 -34.15 -8.30 -2.03
CA ALA A 318 -35.45 -7.67 -1.82
C ALA A 318 -36.54 -8.07 -2.83
N GLY A 319 -36.18 -8.83 -3.85
CA GLY A 319 -37.07 -9.31 -4.89
C GLY A 319 -37.74 -8.18 -5.68
N ASN A 320 -38.87 -8.50 -6.31
CA ASN A 320 -39.58 -7.59 -7.22
C ASN A 320 -40.09 -6.29 -6.56
N THR A 321 -40.23 -6.25 -5.23
CA THR A 321 -40.57 -5.02 -4.51
C THR A 321 -39.51 -3.94 -4.73
N MET A 322 -38.22 -4.32 -4.74
CA MET A 322 -37.12 -3.40 -5.02
C MET A 322 -37.20 -2.83 -6.44
N GLN A 323 -37.49 -3.69 -7.42
CA GLN A 323 -37.64 -3.26 -8.81
C GLN A 323 -38.78 -2.24 -8.95
N ARG A 324 -39.94 -2.51 -8.33
CA ARG A 324 -41.08 -1.58 -8.37
C ARG A 324 -40.76 -0.21 -7.74
N HIS A 325 -40.14 -0.20 -6.55
CA HIS A 325 -39.76 1.05 -5.89
C HIS A 325 -38.73 1.83 -6.72
N PHE A 326 -37.78 1.13 -7.34
CA PHE A 326 -36.80 1.74 -8.23
C PHE A 326 -37.46 2.34 -9.48
N ASP A 327 -38.32 1.58 -10.17
CA ASP A 327 -38.98 2.01 -11.42
C ASP A 327 -39.90 3.22 -11.19
N LEU A 328 -40.59 3.26 -10.04
CA LEU A 328 -41.41 4.40 -9.63
C LEU A 328 -40.59 5.69 -9.55
N MET A 329 -39.38 5.61 -8.97
CA MET A 329 -38.50 6.77 -8.82
C MET A 329 -37.76 7.09 -10.12
N ALA A 330 -37.37 6.08 -10.90
CA ALA A 330 -36.68 6.26 -12.17
C ALA A 330 -37.57 6.93 -13.24
N GLY A 331 -38.89 6.80 -13.12
CA GLY A 331 -39.88 7.50 -13.96
C GLY A 331 -39.99 9.01 -13.67
N ASN A 332 -39.47 9.49 -12.54
CA ASN A 332 -39.57 10.89 -12.13
C ASN A 332 -38.30 11.68 -12.52
N GLY A 333 -38.30 12.21 -13.75
CA GLY A 333 -37.38 13.27 -14.18
C GLY A 333 -36.12 12.82 -14.94
N THR A 334 -35.31 13.81 -15.31
CA THR A 334 -34.04 13.61 -16.01
C THR A 334 -32.91 13.55 -14.98
N HIS A 335 -32.20 12.43 -14.90
CA HIS A 335 -31.01 12.31 -14.05
C HIS A 335 -29.75 12.45 -14.90
N CYS A 336 -28.92 13.41 -14.55
CA CYS A 336 -27.60 13.59 -15.09
C CYS A 336 -26.58 12.77 -14.28
N ALA A 337 -25.41 12.56 -14.86
CA ALA A 337 -24.29 11.96 -14.14
C ALA A 337 -23.98 12.73 -12.85
N GLY A 338 -23.84 12.00 -11.74
CA GLY A 338 -23.62 12.55 -10.40
C GLY A 338 -24.90 12.97 -9.66
N ASP A 339 -26.07 12.69 -10.22
CA ASP A 339 -27.34 12.78 -9.48
C ASP A 339 -27.56 11.57 -8.58
N VAL A 340 -28.32 11.80 -7.50
CA VAL A 340 -28.64 10.81 -6.49
C VAL A 340 -30.14 10.58 -6.49
N MET A 341 -30.55 9.35 -6.80
CA MET A 341 -31.94 8.92 -6.72
C MET A 341 -32.19 8.24 -5.38
N GLN A 342 -33.18 8.72 -4.64
CA GLN A 342 -33.56 8.14 -3.35
C GLN A 342 -34.65 7.09 -3.58
N VAL A 343 -34.48 5.90 -3.00
CA VAL A 343 -35.45 4.82 -3.10
C VAL A 343 -35.73 4.25 -1.72
N ASP A 344 -37.01 4.00 -1.42
CA ASP A 344 -37.42 3.32 -0.19
C ASP A 344 -36.95 1.87 -0.18
N ALA A 345 -36.22 1.51 0.87
CA ALA A 345 -35.72 0.16 1.05
C ALA A 345 -36.84 -0.75 1.56
N PRO A 346 -37.07 -1.92 0.92
CA PRO A 346 -37.96 -2.93 1.48
C PRO A 346 -37.45 -3.45 2.83
N PRO A 347 -38.33 -3.89 3.75
CA PRO A 347 -37.92 -4.39 5.07
C PRO A 347 -36.88 -5.52 5.04
N SER A 348 -36.82 -6.30 3.96
CA SER A 348 -35.85 -7.38 3.76
C SER A 348 -34.39 -6.90 3.54
N VAL A 349 -34.17 -5.63 3.20
CA VAL A 349 -32.81 -5.09 3.03
C VAL A 349 -32.17 -4.79 4.38
N GLY A 350 -32.95 -4.28 5.35
CA GLY A 350 -32.46 -3.93 6.69
C GLY A 350 -32.08 -2.46 6.88
N CYS A 351 -32.11 -1.66 5.80
CA CYS A 351 -31.96 -0.21 5.86
C CYS A 351 -33.31 0.52 5.63
N SER A 352 -33.33 1.83 5.82
CA SER A 352 -34.51 2.67 5.58
C SER A 352 -34.55 3.22 4.16
N LYS A 353 -33.39 3.63 3.62
CA LYS A 353 -33.27 4.21 2.27
C LYS A 353 -32.08 3.63 1.52
N ILE A 354 -32.18 3.68 0.20
CA ILE A 354 -31.08 3.40 -0.73
C ILE A 354 -30.89 4.63 -1.62
N LEU A 355 -29.67 5.15 -1.65
CA LEU A 355 -29.27 6.27 -2.49
C LEU A 355 -28.49 5.74 -3.70
N PHE A 356 -29.10 5.83 -4.88
CA PHE A 356 -28.46 5.42 -6.12
C PHE A 356 -27.74 6.59 -6.78
N ILE A 357 -26.42 6.49 -6.95
CA ILE A 357 -25.63 7.47 -7.70
C ILE A 357 -25.62 7.08 -9.18
N GLU A 358 -26.05 7.98 -10.07
CA GLU A 358 -25.88 7.81 -11.51
C GLU A 358 -24.41 8.07 -11.90
N CYS A 359 -23.68 7.02 -12.23
CA CYS A 359 -22.24 7.06 -12.50
C CYS A 359 -21.91 7.06 -14.00
N LEU A 360 -20.76 7.64 -14.35
CA LEU A 360 -20.16 7.51 -15.69
C LEU A 360 -18.98 6.54 -15.65
N PRO A 361 -18.74 5.79 -16.73
CA PRO A 361 -17.46 5.09 -16.89
C PRO A 361 -16.28 6.05 -16.88
N TRP A 362 -15.13 5.55 -16.44
CA TRP A 362 -13.86 6.25 -16.41
C TRP A 362 -13.52 6.80 -17.79
N ASP A 363 -13.29 8.11 -17.84
CA ASP A 363 -13.02 8.87 -19.06
C ASP A 363 -11.55 9.30 -19.18
N GLY A 364 -10.68 8.74 -18.32
CA GLY A 364 -9.26 9.13 -18.23
C GLY A 364 -9.10 10.51 -17.60
N ASN A 365 -8.12 11.26 -18.09
CA ASN A 365 -7.76 12.58 -17.56
C ASN A 365 -8.77 13.69 -17.92
N LYS A 366 -9.95 13.34 -18.45
CA LYS A 366 -11.01 14.28 -18.81
C LYS A 366 -11.81 14.76 -17.59
N GLY A 367 -11.73 14.06 -16.47
CA GLY A 367 -12.19 14.49 -15.14
C GLY A 367 -13.71 14.52 -14.93
N LYS A 368 -14.55 14.37 -15.97
CA LYS A 368 -16.01 14.47 -15.83
C LYS A 368 -16.57 13.30 -15.02
N SER A 369 -16.03 12.10 -15.24
CA SER A 369 -16.45 10.90 -14.53
C SER A 369 -16.15 11.02 -13.02
N VAL A 370 -14.92 11.40 -12.65
CA VAL A 370 -14.51 11.66 -11.26
C VAL A 370 -15.32 12.79 -10.62
N GLN A 371 -15.57 13.88 -11.34
CA GLN A 371 -16.39 14.98 -10.84
C GLN A 371 -17.83 14.53 -10.56
N ALA A 372 -18.44 13.77 -11.48
CA ALA A 372 -19.78 13.23 -11.31
C ALA A 372 -19.87 12.31 -10.08
N LEU A 373 -18.92 11.38 -9.92
CA LEU A 373 -18.85 10.51 -8.75
C LEU A 373 -18.69 11.30 -7.45
N GLY A 374 -17.75 12.24 -7.41
CA GLY A 374 -17.51 13.10 -6.25
C GLY A 374 -18.74 13.94 -5.88
N ASN A 375 -19.48 14.45 -6.87
CA ASN A 375 -20.74 15.16 -6.65
C ASN A 375 -21.82 14.25 -6.08
N GLY A 376 -21.96 13.02 -6.60
CA GLY A 376 -22.91 12.03 -6.09
C GLY A 376 -22.64 11.64 -4.65
N LEU A 377 -21.38 11.37 -4.30
CA LEU A 377 -20.95 11.04 -2.94
C LEU A 377 -21.23 12.19 -1.97
N LYS A 378 -20.87 13.42 -2.35
CA LYS A 378 -21.18 14.62 -1.56
C LYS A 378 -22.68 14.76 -1.32
N LYS A 379 -23.50 14.65 -2.38
CA LYS A 379 -24.97 14.71 -2.27
C LYS A 379 -25.52 13.63 -1.33
N CYS A 380 -24.95 12.43 -1.32
CA CYS A 380 -25.38 11.38 -0.40
C CYS A 380 -25.15 11.77 1.07
N LEU A 381 -23.98 12.31 1.40
CA LEU A 381 -23.67 12.79 2.74
C LEU A 381 -24.56 13.97 3.15
N ASP A 382 -24.75 14.94 2.24
CA ASP A 382 -25.63 16.09 2.45
C ASP A 382 -27.08 15.66 2.72
N LEU A 383 -27.60 14.70 1.95
CA LEU A 383 -28.94 14.14 2.14
C LEU A 383 -29.09 13.44 3.48
N CYS A 384 -28.06 12.74 3.96
CA CYS A 384 -28.09 12.10 5.28
C CYS A 384 -28.28 13.11 6.41
N VAL A 385 -27.59 14.24 6.35
CA VAL A 385 -27.76 15.31 7.34
C VAL A 385 -29.13 15.98 7.20
N GLN A 386 -29.55 16.30 5.97
CA GLN A 386 -30.84 16.96 5.72
C GLN A 386 -32.04 16.14 6.19
N GLN A 387 -31.96 14.82 6.09
CA GLN A 387 -33.04 13.88 6.44
C GLN A 387 -32.91 13.31 7.86
N GLY A 388 -31.88 13.71 8.61
CA GLY A 388 -31.70 13.27 9.99
C GLY A 388 -31.23 11.82 10.15
N TRP A 389 -30.64 11.20 9.12
CA TRP A 389 -30.12 9.82 9.21
C TRP A 389 -28.82 9.80 10.02
N SER A 390 -28.65 8.76 10.85
CA SER A 390 -27.52 8.64 11.78
C SER A 390 -26.40 7.72 11.30
N SER A 391 -26.64 6.92 10.26
CA SER A 391 -25.67 6.00 9.69
C SER A 391 -25.83 5.82 8.18
N VAL A 392 -24.71 5.71 7.47
CA VAL A 392 -24.65 5.48 6.02
C VAL A 392 -23.54 4.51 5.68
N ALA A 393 -23.73 3.65 4.67
CA ALA A 393 -22.70 2.76 4.15
C ALA A 393 -22.39 3.07 2.67
N PHE A 394 -21.10 3.26 2.38
CA PHE A 394 -20.56 3.45 1.05
C PHE A 394 -19.71 2.24 0.64
N PRO A 395 -19.93 1.66 -0.55
CA PRO A 395 -18.93 0.83 -1.20
C PRO A 395 -17.85 1.72 -1.85
N VAL A 396 -16.71 1.14 -2.24
CA VAL A 396 -15.79 1.80 -3.16
C VAL A 396 -16.38 1.76 -4.57
N ILE A 397 -16.87 2.91 -5.04
CA ILE A 397 -17.50 3.05 -6.35
C ILE A 397 -16.45 3.45 -7.39
N GLY A 398 -16.42 2.72 -8.51
CA GLY A 398 -15.53 3.04 -9.64
C GLY A 398 -14.76 1.82 -10.16
N PRO A 399 -14.08 1.04 -9.30
CA PRO A 399 -13.37 -0.15 -9.75
C PRO A 399 -14.35 -1.21 -10.28
N GLY A 400 -13.83 -2.06 -11.16
CA GLY A 400 -14.59 -3.16 -11.77
C GLY A 400 -14.96 -2.95 -13.23
N ILE A 401 -15.81 -3.83 -13.76
CA ILE A 401 -15.96 -4.08 -15.21
C ILE A 401 -16.62 -2.92 -15.95
N ILE A 402 -17.59 -2.24 -15.31
CA ILE A 402 -18.47 -1.27 -15.98
C ILE A 402 -17.91 0.14 -15.88
N LEU A 403 -17.53 0.55 -14.66
CA LEU A 403 -17.05 1.90 -14.42
C LEU A 403 -15.55 2.03 -14.72
N LYS A 404 -14.75 0.97 -14.57
CA LYS A 404 -13.32 0.91 -15.00
C LYS A 404 -12.41 2.00 -14.42
N TYR A 405 -12.72 2.55 -13.25
CA TYR A 405 -11.81 3.51 -12.60
C TYR A 405 -10.56 2.76 -12.13
N PRO A 406 -9.36 3.38 -12.23
CA PRO A 406 -8.22 2.96 -11.45
C PRO A 406 -8.59 2.97 -9.96
N LEU A 407 -8.16 1.94 -9.21
CA LEU A 407 -8.47 1.81 -7.78
C LEU A 407 -8.10 3.06 -6.98
N ARG A 408 -6.89 3.59 -7.22
CA ARG A 408 -6.38 4.81 -6.58
C ARG A 408 -7.33 5.99 -6.72
N GLU A 409 -7.82 6.25 -7.94
CA GLU A 409 -8.73 7.37 -8.22
C GLU A 409 -10.07 7.20 -7.48
N ALA A 410 -10.61 5.99 -7.46
CA ALA A 410 -11.86 5.72 -6.77
C ALA A 410 -11.75 5.87 -5.24
N VAL A 411 -10.66 5.35 -4.64
CA VAL A 411 -10.38 5.51 -3.21
C VAL A 411 -10.22 6.98 -2.87
N GLN A 412 -9.39 7.70 -3.62
CA GLN A 412 -9.14 9.13 -3.39
C GLN A 412 -10.42 9.95 -3.44
N VAL A 413 -11.26 9.76 -4.48
CA VAL A 413 -12.53 10.48 -4.57
C VAL A 413 -13.45 10.18 -3.37
N LEU A 414 -13.53 8.93 -2.93
CA LEU A 414 -14.33 8.58 -1.75
C LEU A 414 -13.80 9.24 -0.48
N THR A 415 -12.51 9.09 -0.20
CA THR A 415 -11.89 9.58 1.04
C THR A 415 -11.82 11.10 1.08
N ASP A 416 -11.64 11.76 -0.07
CA ASP A 416 -11.67 13.23 -0.17
C ASP A 416 -13.06 13.78 0.15
N LYS A 417 -14.13 13.10 -0.31
CA LYS A 417 -15.50 13.54 -0.02
C LYS A 417 -15.90 13.28 1.43
N ILE A 418 -15.43 12.19 2.02
CA ILE A 418 -15.58 11.94 3.46
C ILE A 418 -14.83 13.03 4.24
N HIS A 419 -13.57 13.31 3.90
CA HIS A 419 -12.77 14.34 4.58
C HIS A 419 -13.40 15.74 4.47
N GLN A 420 -13.86 16.15 3.27
CA GLN A 420 -14.57 17.42 3.06
C GLN A 420 -15.84 17.53 3.90
N PHE A 421 -16.57 16.42 4.07
CA PHE A 421 -17.73 16.35 4.96
C PHE A 421 -17.33 16.49 6.44
N GLY A 422 -16.24 15.85 6.87
CA GLY A 422 -15.75 15.99 8.23
C GLY A 422 -15.35 17.43 8.57
N LEU A 423 -14.81 18.17 7.60
CA LEU A 423 -14.42 19.58 7.75
C LEU A 423 -15.61 20.55 7.76
N SER A 424 -16.76 20.16 7.23
CA SER A 424 -17.93 21.04 7.24
C SER A 424 -18.52 21.12 8.65
N ALA A 425 -18.99 22.31 9.04
CA ALA A 425 -19.63 22.56 10.35
C ALA A 425 -20.96 21.80 10.56
N SER A 426 -21.25 20.80 9.74
CA SER A 426 -22.54 20.15 9.53
C SER A 426 -22.50 18.64 9.80
N SER A 427 -21.71 18.17 10.78
CA SER A 427 -21.71 16.75 11.18
C SER A 427 -23.08 16.28 11.71
N GLY A 428 -23.95 17.23 12.08
CA GLY A 428 -25.42 17.06 12.15
C GLY A 428 -25.87 15.78 12.86
N SER A 429 -26.80 15.06 12.23
CA SER A 429 -27.33 13.78 12.70
C SER A 429 -26.43 12.58 12.40
N LEU A 430 -25.49 12.70 11.45
CA LEU A 430 -24.75 11.57 10.89
C LEU A 430 -23.60 11.14 11.81
N SER A 431 -23.91 10.24 12.73
CA SER A 431 -22.99 9.75 13.74
C SER A 431 -21.94 8.76 13.22
N THR A 432 -22.22 8.02 12.14
CA THR A 432 -21.37 6.92 11.68
C THR A 432 -21.37 6.77 10.15
N ILE A 433 -20.19 6.62 9.54
CA ILE A 433 -20.01 6.33 8.11
C ILE A 433 -19.29 4.97 8.00
N HIS A 434 -19.92 4.01 7.33
CA HIS A 434 -19.30 2.74 6.97
C HIS A 434 -18.70 2.82 5.56
N VAL A 435 -17.44 2.42 5.41
CA VAL A 435 -16.83 2.14 4.11
C VAL A 435 -16.71 0.63 3.97
N VAL A 436 -17.44 0.06 3.01
CA VAL A 436 -17.60 -1.39 2.87
C VAL A 436 -16.73 -1.90 1.74
N ILE A 437 -15.86 -2.84 2.07
CA ILE A 437 -14.95 -3.51 1.15
C ILE A 437 -15.39 -4.96 1.02
N LYS A 438 -15.68 -5.37 -0.22
CA LYS A 438 -16.06 -6.76 -0.51
C LYS A 438 -14.78 -7.60 -0.58
N PRO A 439 -14.63 -8.70 0.18
CA PRO A 439 -13.36 -9.45 0.29
C PRO A 439 -13.05 -10.37 -0.90
N ASP A 440 -14.01 -10.64 -1.78
CA ASP A 440 -13.90 -11.59 -2.90
C ASP A 440 -13.47 -10.94 -4.23
N TYR A 441 -12.98 -9.70 -4.20
CA TYR A 441 -12.41 -9.04 -5.37
C TYR A 441 -10.87 -9.14 -5.39
N PRO A 442 -10.25 -9.23 -6.58
CA PRO A 442 -8.79 -9.38 -6.67
C PRO A 442 -7.99 -8.24 -6.03
N ASP A 443 -8.59 -7.06 -5.92
CA ASP A 443 -8.00 -5.82 -5.43
C ASP A 443 -8.45 -5.46 -3.99
N SER A 444 -9.15 -6.35 -3.29
CA SER A 444 -9.71 -6.08 -1.96
C SER A 444 -8.65 -5.76 -0.91
N GLU A 445 -7.53 -6.48 -0.89
CA GLU A 445 -6.42 -6.19 0.03
C GLU A 445 -5.78 -4.82 -0.24
N GLU A 446 -5.49 -4.50 -1.51
CA GLU A 446 -4.93 -3.19 -1.92
C GLU A 446 -5.90 -2.06 -1.56
N CYS A 447 -7.18 -2.26 -1.88
CA CYS A 447 -8.27 -1.33 -1.58
C CYS A 447 -8.39 -1.04 -0.07
N TYR A 448 -8.28 -2.07 0.77
CA TYR A 448 -8.28 -1.90 2.22
C TYR A 448 -7.13 -1.01 2.71
N HIS A 449 -5.90 -1.32 2.29
CA HIS A 449 -4.72 -0.59 2.75
C HIS A 449 -4.78 0.87 2.30
N ASP A 450 -5.19 1.13 1.07
CA ASP A 450 -5.33 2.49 0.56
C ASP A 450 -6.43 3.27 1.30
N ILE A 451 -7.61 2.68 1.54
CA ILE A 451 -8.66 3.35 2.33
C ILE A 451 -8.18 3.62 3.75
N TYR A 452 -7.64 2.61 4.44
CA TYR A 452 -7.19 2.75 5.82
C TYR A 452 -6.14 3.85 5.94
N ARG A 453 -5.16 3.89 5.01
CA ARG A 453 -4.13 4.94 4.96
C ARG A 453 -4.75 6.32 4.80
N HIS A 454 -5.59 6.53 3.77
CA HIS A 454 -6.17 7.84 3.49
C HIS A 454 -7.11 8.33 4.60
N LEU A 455 -7.97 7.45 5.13
CA LEU A 455 -8.87 7.82 6.22
C LEU A 455 -8.09 8.11 7.51
N SER A 456 -7.03 7.36 7.82
CA SER A 456 -6.16 7.62 8.98
C SER A 456 -5.51 8.99 8.91
N LEU A 457 -5.04 9.41 7.72
CA LEU A 457 -4.48 10.74 7.50
C LEU A 457 -5.53 11.86 7.65
N ASN A 458 -6.80 11.55 7.36
CA ASN A 458 -7.92 12.49 7.40
C ASN A 458 -8.62 12.57 8.78
N MET A 459 -8.06 11.93 9.81
CA MET A 459 -8.67 11.92 11.15
C MET A 459 -8.54 13.26 11.89
N ASN A 460 -7.49 14.03 11.61
CA ASN A 460 -7.16 15.28 12.31
C ASN A 460 -6.71 16.36 11.33
N GLN A 461 -7.02 17.62 11.61
CA GLN A 461 -6.44 18.78 10.92
C GLN A 461 -6.16 19.89 11.94
N GLY A 462 -4.93 20.39 11.94
CA GLY A 462 -4.53 21.50 12.82
C GLY A 462 -4.72 21.23 14.31
N GLY A 463 -4.47 20.01 14.78
CA GLY A 463 -4.65 19.61 16.19
C GLY A 463 -6.08 19.28 16.58
N ARG A 464 -7.05 19.51 15.68
CA ARG A 464 -8.46 19.21 15.92
C ARG A 464 -8.84 17.91 15.23
N ALA A 465 -9.41 16.99 15.99
CA ALA A 465 -10.01 15.79 15.41
C ALA A 465 -11.17 16.18 14.49
N ILE A 466 -11.17 15.68 13.27
CA ILE A 466 -12.25 15.83 12.29
C ILE A 466 -13.32 14.77 12.57
N PHE A 467 -12.86 13.54 12.83
CA PHE A 467 -13.70 12.40 13.16
C PHE A 467 -13.44 11.94 14.59
N ARG A 468 -14.42 11.26 15.18
CA ARG A 468 -14.31 10.73 16.54
C ARG A 468 -13.38 9.53 16.63
N SER A 469 -13.50 8.61 15.67
CA SER A 469 -12.71 7.37 15.62
C SER A 469 -12.65 6.83 14.19
N LEU A 470 -11.62 6.00 13.94
CA LEU A 470 -11.55 5.11 12.79
C LEU A 470 -11.37 3.70 13.34
N THR A 471 -12.28 2.80 12.94
CA THR A 471 -12.24 1.39 13.34
C THR A 471 -12.39 0.49 12.12
N SER A 472 -11.94 -0.75 12.23
CA SER A 472 -12.04 -1.74 11.17
C SER A 472 -12.32 -3.16 11.66
N ASP A 473 -13.00 -3.94 10.83
CA ASP A 473 -13.09 -5.39 11.01
C ASP A 473 -11.70 -6.07 10.95
N LEU A 474 -10.69 -5.42 10.37
CA LEU A 474 -9.30 -5.91 10.31
C LEU A 474 -8.36 -5.23 11.32
N ASP A 475 -8.90 -4.50 12.30
CA ASP A 475 -8.10 -3.92 13.39
C ASP A 475 -7.31 -5.00 14.14
N GLU A 476 -6.09 -4.65 14.55
CA GLU A 476 -5.21 -5.52 15.32
C GLU A 476 -5.87 -5.97 16.62
N ILE A 477 -5.77 -7.26 16.91
CA ILE A 477 -6.29 -7.86 18.14
C ILE A 477 -5.11 -8.24 19.03
N THR A 478 -5.06 -7.71 20.24
CA THR A 478 -4.09 -8.16 21.25
C THR A 478 -4.78 -9.01 22.31
N ILE A 479 -4.29 -10.24 22.48
CA ILE A 479 -4.71 -11.22 23.48
C ILE A 479 -3.60 -11.34 24.52
N ARG A 480 -3.91 -11.08 25.78
CA ARG A 480 -2.98 -11.35 26.89
C ARG A 480 -3.03 -12.83 27.25
N LEU A 481 -1.91 -13.52 27.08
CA LEU A 481 -1.74 -14.91 27.51
C LEU A 481 -1.30 -14.94 28.98
N GLU A 482 -1.01 -16.13 29.51
CA GLU A 482 -0.44 -16.26 30.86
C GLU A 482 0.96 -15.64 30.92
N GLY A 483 1.27 -14.94 32.01
CA GLY A 483 2.47 -14.09 32.11
C GLY A 483 2.29 -12.74 31.42
N ASP A 484 3.39 -12.04 31.14
CA ASP A 484 3.38 -10.75 30.41
C ASP A 484 3.43 -10.94 28.88
N VAL A 485 3.00 -12.13 28.40
CA VAL A 485 3.06 -12.52 26.98
C VAL A 485 1.83 -12.01 26.23
N LYS A 486 2.07 -11.33 25.12
CA LYS A 486 1.05 -10.80 24.22
C LYS A 486 1.02 -11.61 22.93
N LEU A 487 -0.18 -12.06 22.54
CA LEU A 487 -0.46 -12.61 21.22
C LEU A 487 -1.21 -11.55 20.40
N GLN A 488 -0.63 -11.12 19.30
CA GLN A 488 -1.21 -10.09 18.43
C GLN A 488 -1.61 -10.71 17.09
N LEU A 489 -2.86 -10.53 16.66
CA LEU A 489 -3.28 -10.79 15.28
C LEU A 489 -3.18 -9.50 14.49
N VAL A 490 -2.32 -9.48 13.47
CA VAL A 490 -1.98 -8.29 12.69
C VAL A 490 -2.40 -8.51 11.25
N PHE A 491 -3.23 -7.62 10.71
CA PHE A 491 -3.49 -7.58 9.28
C PHE A 491 -2.39 -6.76 8.58
N GLY A 492 -1.50 -7.42 7.86
CA GLY A 492 -0.34 -6.76 7.25
C GLY A 492 0.63 -7.73 6.55
N ASP A 493 1.68 -7.16 5.97
CA ASP A 493 2.76 -7.92 5.35
C ASP A 493 3.90 -8.19 6.36
N ILE A 494 4.22 -9.47 6.52
CA ILE A 494 5.31 -9.95 7.38
C ILE A 494 6.68 -9.42 6.93
N THR A 495 6.84 -9.02 5.66
CA THR A 495 8.10 -8.43 5.17
C THR A 495 8.40 -7.06 5.80
N ASN A 496 7.40 -6.38 6.36
CA ASN A 496 7.53 -5.10 7.05
C ASN A 496 7.75 -5.23 8.56
N GLU A 497 7.77 -6.46 9.09
CA GLU A 497 7.89 -6.69 10.54
C GLU A 497 9.33 -6.50 11.03
N THR A 498 9.45 -5.95 12.24
CA THR A 498 10.74 -5.65 12.89
C THR A 498 10.94 -6.46 14.17
N THR A 499 10.19 -7.56 14.33
CA THR A 499 10.36 -8.48 15.46
C THR A 499 11.74 -9.13 15.46
N GLU A 500 12.19 -9.59 16.62
CA GLU A 500 13.54 -10.15 16.77
C GLU A 500 13.73 -11.46 15.99
N ALA A 501 12.68 -12.25 15.81
CA ALA A 501 12.69 -13.43 14.94
C ALA A 501 11.54 -13.41 13.93
N ILE A 502 11.83 -13.79 12.69
CA ILE A 502 10.83 -13.87 11.61
C ILE A 502 10.67 -15.32 11.19
N VAL A 503 9.44 -15.81 11.16
CA VAL A 503 9.16 -17.16 10.65
C VAL A 503 8.95 -17.10 9.13
N ASN A 504 9.75 -17.89 8.41
CA ASN A 504 9.56 -18.14 7.00
C ASN A 504 8.93 -19.52 6.78
N THR A 505 7.85 -19.59 6.01
CA THR A 505 7.23 -20.86 5.59
C THR A 505 7.73 -21.27 4.19
N THR A 506 8.40 -22.41 4.08
CA THR A 506 9.02 -22.90 2.82
C THR A 506 8.89 -24.42 2.69
N ASP A 507 8.99 -24.94 1.47
CA ASP A 507 9.15 -26.37 1.20
C ASP A 507 10.62 -26.79 1.01
N PHE A 508 11.56 -25.85 1.19
CA PHE A 508 13.00 -25.98 0.95
C PHE A 508 13.41 -26.38 -0.47
N ASN A 509 12.48 -26.38 -1.43
CA ASN A 509 12.73 -26.76 -2.82
C ASN A 509 12.45 -25.59 -3.78
N ASP A 510 11.29 -24.96 -3.62
CA ASP A 510 10.86 -23.82 -4.42
C ASP A 510 10.93 -22.52 -3.61
N PHE A 511 11.64 -21.55 -4.19
CA PHE A 511 11.87 -20.22 -3.63
C PHE A 511 11.45 -19.10 -4.60
N GLU A 512 10.81 -19.45 -5.72
CA GLU A 512 10.41 -18.51 -6.77
C GLU A 512 8.89 -18.31 -6.82
N THR A 513 8.11 -19.28 -6.33
CA THR A 513 6.65 -19.14 -6.20
C THR A 513 6.29 -17.95 -5.32
N ASP A 514 5.38 -17.11 -5.82
CA ASP A 514 4.89 -15.93 -5.10
C ASP A 514 4.25 -16.35 -3.78
N GLY A 515 4.67 -15.69 -2.69
CA GLY A 515 4.23 -15.98 -1.34
C GLY A 515 5.22 -15.51 -0.29
N VAL A 516 4.96 -15.91 0.97
CA VAL A 516 5.74 -15.48 2.14
C VAL A 516 7.24 -15.78 1.98
N CYS A 517 7.60 -16.97 1.49
CA CYS A 517 9.01 -17.34 1.31
C CYS A 517 9.75 -16.43 0.34
N LYS A 518 9.17 -16.18 -0.83
CA LYS A 518 9.76 -15.29 -1.81
C LYS A 518 9.88 -13.86 -1.27
N GLY A 519 8.84 -13.36 -0.60
CA GLY A 519 8.85 -12.03 0.03
C GLY A 519 9.98 -11.90 1.06
N ILE A 520 10.09 -12.85 1.99
CA ILE A 520 11.14 -12.83 3.01
C ILE A 520 12.54 -12.94 2.38
N LEU A 521 12.75 -13.86 1.43
CA LEU A 521 14.05 -14.04 0.77
C LEU A 521 14.46 -12.84 -0.09
N THR A 522 13.47 -12.12 -0.63
CA THR A 522 13.71 -10.87 -1.36
C THR A 522 14.32 -9.81 -0.44
N VAL A 523 13.74 -9.62 0.76
CA VAL A 523 14.24 -8.65 1.73
C VAL A 523 15.54 -9.12 2.38
N ALA A 524 15.64 -10.40 2.74
CA ALA A 524 16.82 -10.97 3.39
C ALA A 524 18.05 -11.05 2.45
N GLY A 525 17.81 -11.15 1.15
CA GLY A 525 18.84 -11.19 0.11
C GLY A 525 19.25 -12.60 -0.34
N PRO A 526 20.01 -12.72 -1.44
CA PRO A 526 20.26 -13.98 -2.15
C PRO A 526 21.11 -14.99 -1.36
N HIS A 527 21.87 -14.54 -0.36
CA HIS A 527 22.73 -15.41 0.46
C HIS A 527 21.91 -16.40 1.29
N ILE A 528 20.79 -15.96 1.87
CA ILE A 528 19.91 -16.82 2.68
C ILE A 528 19.29 -17.91 1.81
N LYS A 529 18.87 -17.57 0.59
CA LYS A 529 18.37 -18.55 -0.40
C LYS A 529 19.42 -19.62 -0.76
N ALA A 530 20.69 -19.25 -0.85
CA ALA A 530 21.78 -20.20 -1.11
C ALA A 530 22.05 -21.13 0.09
N GLU A 531 21.87 -20.64 1.32
CA GLU A 531 21.95 -21.43 2.54
C GLU A 531 20.82 -22.46 2.61
N LEU A 532 19.57 -22.05 2.32
CA LEU A 532 18.41 -22.95 2.30
C LEU A 532 18.52 -24.08 1.28
N ARG A 533 19.10 -23.82 0.10
CA ARG A 533 19.34 -24.87 -0.92
C ARG A 533 20.28 -25.98 -0.45
N LYS A 534 21.08 -25.73 0.58
CA LYS A 534 22.00 -26.71 1.17
C LYS A 534 21.46 -27.32 2.47
N ALA A 535 20.33 -26.82 2.96
CA ALA A 535 19.73 -27.28 4.20
C ALA A 535 19.23 -28.72 4.06
N LYS A 536 19.44 -29.51 5.11
CA LYS A 536 18.80 -30.82 5.29
C LYS A 536 17.94 -30.72 6.54
N THR A 537 16.63 -30.77 6.37
CA THR A 537 15.65 -30.63 7.45
C THR A 537 14.82 -31.89 7.54
N ASN A 538 14.54 -32.35 8.77
CA ASN A 538 13.56 -33.41 8.98
C ASN A 538 12.18 -32.79 9.17
N ARG A 539 11.17 -33.66 9.12
CA ARG A 539 9.78 -33.30 9.38
C ARG A 539 9.61 -32.61 10.73
N GLY A 540 8.97 -31.44 10.69
CA GLY A 540 8.71 -30.61 11.87
C GLY A 540 9.93 -29.86 12.41
N ASP A 541 11.08 -29.86 11.73
CA ASP A 541 12.25 -29.11 12.17
C ASP A 541 12.12 -27.60 11.87
N VAL A 542 12.76 -26.79 12.73
CA VAL A 542 12.91 -25.34 12.54
C VAL A 542 14.36 -25.06 12.18
N PHE A 543 14.60 -24.64 10.94
CA PHE A 543 15.94 -24.33 10.45
C PHE A 543 16.24 -22.84 10.66
N LYS A 544 17.26 -22.53 11.46
CA LYS A 544 17.65 -21.14 11.77
C LYS A 544 18.73 -20.64 10.83
N THR A 545 18.57 -19.44 10.30
CA THR A 545 19.66 -18.71 9.61
C THR A 545 19.89 -17.34 10.25
N GLN A 546 20.98 -16.71 9.83
CA GLN A 546 21.16 -15.27 9.99
C GLN A 546 20.10 -14.50 9.17
N PRO A 547 19.82 -13.23 9.50
CA PRO A 547 18.72 -12.48 8.89
C PRO A 547 19.05 -11.88 7.52
N GLY A 548 20.33 -11.86 7.13
CA GLY A 548 20.77 -11.13 5.93
C GLY A 548 20.46 -9.64 6.07
N SER A 549 19.79 -9.05 5.08
CA SER A 549 19.34 -7.65 5.12
C SER A 549 17.98 -7.45 5.80
N PHE A 550 17.34 -8.52 6.29
CA PHE A 550 16.06 -8.42 6.98
C PHE A 550 16.24 -7.75 8.36
N PRO A 551 15.39 -6.78 8.77
CA PRO A 551 15.52 -6.05 10.04
C PRO A 551 15.09 -6.89 11.27
N CYS A 552 15.73 -8.04 11.48
CA CYS A 552 15.51 -8.94 12.62
C CYS A 552 16.84 -9.55 13.08
N LYS A 553 16.84 -10.35 14.16
CA LYS A 553 18.04 -11.05 14.65
C LYS A 553 18.24 -12.43 14.00
N ALA A 554 17.16 -13.09 13.57
CA ALA A 554 17.22 -14.40 12.92
C ALA A 554 15.95 -14.70 12.11
N ILE A 555 16.09 -15.57 11.11
CA ILE A 555 14.96 -16.13 10.36
C ILE A 555 14.81 -17.61 10.71
N LEU A 556 13.58 -18.01 11.03
CA LEU A 556 13.19 -19.36 11.39
C LEU A 556 12.42 -19.99 10.24
N HIS A 557 13.08 -20.85 9.47
CA HIS A 557 12.51 -21.50 8.30
C HIS A 557 11.83 -22.81 8.69
N VAL A 558 10.56 -22.94 8.31
CA VAL A 558 9.71 -24.08 8.67
C VAL A 558 8.97 -24.62 7.45
N CYS A 559 8.72 -25.93 7.45
CA CYS A 559 7.88 -26.59 6.45
C CYS A 559 6.66 -27.21 7.15
N GLY A 560 5.48 -26.63 6.92
CA GLY A 560 4.24 -27.13 7.53
C GLY A 560 3.68 -28.41 6.93
N GLU A 561 4.26 -28.91 5.82
CA GLU A 561 3.89 -30.18 5.16
C GLU A 561 2.40 -30.36 4.83
N LYS A 562 1.62 -29.27 4.81
CA LYS A 562 0.15 -29.32 4.67
C LYS A 562 -0.50 -30.22 5.74
N ASP A 563 0.08 -30.28 6.94
CA ASP A 563 -0.41 -31.08 8.05
C ASP A 563 -0.61 -30.19 9.29
N ALA A 564 -1.86 -30.13 9.78
CA ALA A 564 -2.23 -29.31 10.92
C ALA A 564 -1.48 -29.70 12.21
N GLY A 565 -1.25 -30.99 12.44
CA GLY A 565 -0.49 -31.47 13.60
C GLY A 565 0.98 -31.09 13.53
N VAL A 566 1.57 -31.08 12.33
CA VAL A 566 2.94 -30.56 12.12
C VAL A 566 3.00 -29.07 12.38
N ILE A 567 2.02 -28.31 11.90
CA ILE A 567 1.96 -26.85 12.13
C ILE A 567 1.88 -26.54 13.62
N GLU A 568 1.03 -27.26 14.38
CA GLU A 568 0.96 -27.10 15.84
C GLU A 568 2.32 -27.38 16.50
N GLN A 569 2.97 -28.49 16.14
CA GLN A 569 4.30 -28.86 16.65
C GLN A 569 5.38 -27.82 16.29
N LEU A 570 5.35 -27.28 15.07
CA LEU A 570 6.28 -26.26 14.61
C LEU A 570 6.14 -24.99 15.44
N VAL A 571 4.92 -24.54 15.72
CA VAL A 571 4.70 -23.34 16.54
C VAL A 571 5.25 -23.51 17.95
N CYS A 572 5.06 -24.68 18.56
CA CYS A 572 5.68 -25.02 19.85
C CYS A 572 7.22 -24.91 19.78
N ARG A 573 7.83 -25.49 18.74
CA ARG A 573 9.30 -25.46 18.55
C ARG A 573 9.83 -24.06 18.26
N ILE A 574 9.11 -23.26 17.48
CA ILE A 574 9.44 -21.85 17.20
C ILE A 574 9.50 -21.06 18.52
N ILE A 575 8.49 -21.19 19.37
CA ILE A 575 8.44 -20.49 20.66
C ILE A 575 9.60 -20.94 21.57
N GLN A 576 9.85 -22.25 21.68
CA GLN A 576 10.98 -22.80 22.45
C GLN A 576 12.33 -22.30 21.94
N GLN A 577 12.48 -22.18 20.63
CA GLN A 577 13.70 -21.70 20.01
C GLN A 577 13.91 -20.20 20.22
N CYS A 578 12.84 -19.39 20.16
CA CYS A 578 12.88 -17.99 20.54
C CYS A 578 13.31 -17.83 22.01
N GLU A 579 12.74 -18.62 22.91
CA GLU A 579 13.09 -18.59 24.33
C GLU A 579 14.56 -18.99 24.56
N SER A 580 15.02 -20.07 23.92
CA SER A 580 16.41 -20.55 24.02
C SER A 580 17.42 -19.54 23.44
N CYS A 581 17.01 -18.76 22.44
CA CYS A 581 17.82 -17.70 21.85
C CYS A 581 17.63 -16.34 22.54
N GLN A 582 16.83 -16.26 23.61
CA GLN A 582 16.50 -15.03 24.35
C GLN A 582 15.88 -13.93 23.46
N TYR A 583 15.00 -14.33 22.53
CA TYR A 583 14.28 -13.38 21.69
C TYR A 583 13.00 -12.90 22.37
N ASN A 584 12.80 -11.58 22.36
CA ASN A 584 11.64 -10.93 22.99
C ASN A 584 10.38 -10.97 22.12
N SER A 585 10.55 -11.11 20.80
CA SER A 585 9.43 -11.09 19.86
C SER A 585 9.62 -12.00 18.65
N VAL A 586 8.51 -12.53 18.12
CA VAL A 586 8.49 -13.33 16.89
C VAL A 586 7.28 -12.99 16.03
N ALA A 587 7.47 -12.88 14.70
CA ALA A 587 6.38 -12.79 13.73
C ALA A 587 6.17 -14.14 13.02
N ILE A 588 4.93 -14.63 13.00
CA ILE A 588 4.52 -15.92 12.47
C ILE A 588 3.46 -15.71 11.35
N PRO A 589 3.70 -16.19 10.11
CA PRO A 589 2.70 -16.12 9.05
C PRO A 589 1.67 -17.26 9.17
N ALA A 590 0.63 -17.24 8.33
CA ALA A 590 -0.27 -18.39 8.19
C ALA A 590 0.40 -19.55 7.43
N ILE A 591 1.08 -20.43 8.17
CA ILE A 591 1.81 -21.59 7.63
C ILE A 591 0.85 -22.49 6.83
N CYS A 592 1.15 -22.71 5.54
CA CYS A 592 0.36 -23.52 4.59
C CYS A 592 -1.06 -23.02 4.23
N ALA A 593 -1.50 -21.83 4.65
CA ALA A 593 -2.83 -21.29 4.29
C ALA A 593 -2.90 -20.64 2.88
N GLY A 594 -1.75 -20.50 2.20
CA GLY A 594 -1.65 -19.98 0.82
C GLY A 594 -1.44 -21.12 -0.20
N ALA A 595 -0.30 -21.11 -0.91
CA ALA A 595 0.09 -22.18 -1.85
C ALA A 595 0.15 -23.59 -1.21
N GLY A 596 0.23 -23.67 0.13
CA GLY A 596 0.07 -24.91 0.87
C GLY A 596 -1.31 -25.55 0.70
N GLY A 597 -2.37 -24.75 0.49
CA GLY A 597 -3.71 -25.22 0.20
C GLY A 597 -4.48 -25.78 1.39
N LEU A 598 -4.04 -25.53 2.63
CA LEU A 598 -4.84 -25.84 3.82
C LEU A 598 -5.90 -24.76 4.05
N ASP A 599 -7.06 -25.20 4.57
CA ASP A 599 -8.12 -24.29 5.00
C ASP A 599 -7.63 -23.33 6.09
N ALA A 600 -7.95 -22.04 5.94
CA ALA A 600 -7.48 -21.00 6.85
C ALA A 600 -7.97 -21.21 8.29
N GLY A 601 -9.16 -21.76 8.49
CA GLY A 601 -9.69 -22.10 9.81
C GLY A 601 -8.90 -23.23 10.48
N VAL A 602 -8.52 -24.26 9.71
CA VAL A 602 -7.67 -25.36 10.20
C VAL A 602 -6.27 -24.86 10.58
N VAL A 603 -5.66 -24.03 9.73
CA VAL A 603 -4.34 -23.43 10.03
C VAL A 603 -4.42 -22.51 11.24
N ALA A 604 -5.44 -21.67 11.32
CA ALA A 604 -5.68 -20.80 12.48
C ALA A 604 -5.77 -21.60 13.77
N GLN A 605 -6.56 -22.67 13.77
CA GLN A 605 -6.71 -23.54 14.93
C GLN A 605 -5.36 -24.15 15.34
N ALA A 606 -4.60 -24.73 14.39
CA ALA A 606 -3.31 -25.37 14.67
C ALA A 606 -2.28 -24.38 15.24
N ILE A 607 -2.16 -23.19 14.65
CA ILE A 607 -1.21 -22.17 15.14
C ILE A 607 -1.61 -21.68 16.54
N LEU A 608 -2.88 -21.34 16.75
CA LEU A 608 -3.36 -20.86 18.04
C LEU A 608 -3.27 -21.93 19.13
N GLN A 609 -3.51 -23.20 18.79
CA GLN A 609 -3.27 -24.34 19.69
C GLN A 609 -1.79 -24.46 20.05
N GLY A 610 -0.89 -24.37 19.06
CA GLY A 610 0.55 -24.40 19.31
C GLY A 610 1.00 -23.29 20.28
N VAL A 611 0.46 -22.07 20.11
CA VAL A 611 0.69 -20.97 21.06
C VAL A 611 0.12 -21.31 22.45
N ASN A 612 -1.11 -21.82 22.53
CA ASN A 612 -1.78 -22.13 23.80
C ASN A 612 -1.15 -23.31 24.55
N SER A 613 -0.59 -24.30 23.85
CA SER A 613 0.05 -25.49 24.42
C SER A 613 1.33 -25.14 25.20
N THR A 614 1.95 -23.99 24.94
CA THR A 614 3.13 -23.53 25.68
C THR A 614 2.86 -23.21 27.15
N LYS A 615 1.59 -23.01 27.54
CA LYS A 615 1.16 -22.81 28.94
C LYS A 615 1.54 -23.97 29.88
N SER A 616 1.65 -25.18 29.34
CA SER A 616 1.80 -26.39 30.17
C SER A 616 3.25 -26.80 30.44
N SER A 617 4.25 -26.25 29.72
CA SER A 617 5.60 -26.84 29.69
C SER A 617 6.71 -25.99 30.30
N SER A 618 6.57 -24.66 30.43
CA SER A 618 7.57 -23.78 31.07
C SER A 618 7.09 -22.33 31.07
N LYS A 619 7.29 -21.58 32.17
CA LYS A 619 7.05 -20.14 32.19
C LYS A 619 8.04 -19.43 31.26
N LEU A 620 7.55 -18.80 30.19
CA LEU A 620 8.36 -17.99 29.28
C LEU A 620 9.01 -16.83 30.06
N GLN A 621 10.32 -16.63 29.92
CA GLN A 621 11.09 -15.59 30.60
C GLN A 621 11.50 -14.46 29.66
N HIS A 622 11.77 -14.78 28.40
CA HIS A 622 12.26 -13.83 27.40
C HIS A 622 11.19 -13.45 26.38
N LEU A 623 10.49 -14.43 25.80
CA LEU A 623 9.52 -14.16 24.74
C LEU A 623 8.26 -13.50 25.32
N THR A 624 8.04 -12.23 24.99
CA THR A 624 6.91 -11.43 25.49
C THR A 624 5.91 -11.06 24.40
N ASN A 625 6.28 -11.15 23.11
CA ASN A 625 5.40 -10.75 22.02
C ASN A 625 5.39 -11.75 20.86
N ILE A 626 4.23 -12.36 20.61
CA ILE A 626 3.99 -13.26 19.48
C ILE A 626 3.04 -12.54 18.52
N ARG A 627 3.49 -12.25 17.31
CA ARG A 627 2.70 -11.57 16.28
C ARG A 627 2.34 -12.57 15.19
N ILE A 628 1.05 -12.84 14.99
CA ILE A 628 0.56 -13.59 13.83
C ILE A 628 0.20 -12.58 12.74
N VAL A 629 0.94 -12.60 11.65
CA VAL A 629 0.89 -11.57 10.60
C VAL A 629 0.25 -12.13 9.34
N LEU A 630 -0.87 -11.54 8.94
CA LEU A 630 -1.80 -12.10 7.97
C LEU A 630 -2.13 -11.04 6.90
N ILE A 631 -1.72 -11.30 5.66
CA ILE A 631 -1.88 -10.35 4.56
C ILE A 631 -3.21 -10.50 3.81
N LYS A 632 -3.90 -11.64 3.96
CA LYS A 632 -5.14 -11.98 3.26
C LYS A 632 -6.36 -11.81 4.16
N ILE A 633 -7.40 -11.19 3.64
CA ILE A 633 -8.58 -10.78 4.41
C ILE A 633 -9.33 -11.99 4.98
N ASP A 634 -9.61 -12.98 4.14
CA ASP A 634 -10.29 -14.22 4.52
C ASP A 634 -9.50 -15.00 5.57
N ILE A 635 -8.18 -15.08 5.42
CA ILE A 635 -7.28 -15.71 6.40
C ILE A 635 -7.33 -14.95 7.72
N PHE A 636 -7.20 -13.61 7.72
CA PHE A 636 -7.27 -12.82 8.94
C PHE A 636 -8.59 -13.01 9.68
N LEU A 637 -9.72 -12.98 8.96
CA LEU A 637 -11.04 -13.19 9.55
C LEU A 637 -11.18 -14.60 10.15
N ALA A 638 -10.61 -15.63 9.51
CA ALA A 638 -10.59 -16.99 10.06
C ALA A 638 -9.79 -17.06 11.37
N PHE A 639 -8.59 -16.47 11.42
CA PHE A 639 -7.78 -16.38 12.64
C PHE A 639 -8.47 -15.59 13.75
N LYS A 640 -9.05 -14.43 13.41
CA LYS A 640 -9.82 -13.61 14.34
C LYS A 640 -10.98 -14.40 14.96
N LYS A 641 -11.76 -15.10 14.14
CA LYS A 641 -12.84 -15.97 14.61
C LYS A 641 -12.34 -17.06 15.56
N GLN A 642 -11.29 -17.78 15.19
CA GLN A 642 -10.73 -18.86 16.01
C GLN A 642 -10.14 -18.34 17.33
N ALA A 643 -9.44 -17.21 17.29
CA ALA A 643 -8.86 -16.61 18.48
C ALA A 643 -9.93 -16.14 19.48
N LEU A 644 -11.01 -15.52 19.00
CA LEU A 644 -12.14 -15.13 19.86
C LEU A 644 -12.86 -16.34 20.49
N GLN A 645 -12.89 -17.49 19.80
CA GLN A 645 -13.45 -18.73 20.33
C GLN A 645 -12.53 -19.40 21.35
N MET A 646 -11.22 -19.39 21.11
CA MET A 646 -10.22 -20.06 21.95
C MET A 646 -9.86 -19.26 23.20
N PHE A 647 -9.95 -17.92 23.14
CA PHE A 647 -9.57 -17.02 24.23
C PHE A 647 -10.73 -16.09 24.66
N PRO A 648 -11.90 -16.62 25.06
CA PRO A 648 -13.09 -15.81 25.36
C PRO A 648 -12.96 -14.94 26.60
N HIS A 649 -12.04 -15.26 27.52
CA HIS A 649 -11.83 -14.56 28.79
C HIS A 649 -10.52 -13.77 28.87
N ALA A 650 -9.71 -13.78 27.82
CA ALA A 650 -8.51 -12.94 27.77
C ALA A 650 -8.91 -11.47 27.59
N VAL A 651 -8.16 -10.54 28.18
CA VAL A 651 -8.35 -9.11 27.92
C VAL A 651 -8.00 -8.85 26.46
N ILE A 652 -9.03 -8.75 25.62
CA ILE A 652 -8.92 -8.40 24.21
C ILE A 652 -9.06 -6.88 24.12
N ASN A 653 -7.95 -6.21 23.86
CA ASN A 653 -7.99 -4.81 23.47
C ASN A 653 -7.90 -4.75 21.94
N THR A 654 -8.99 -4.34 21.29
CA THR A 654 -8.93 -3.79 19.93
C THR A 654 -8.35 -2.38 20.06
N VAL A 655 -7.11 -2.17 19.61
CA VAL A 655 -6.45 -0.88 19.77
C VAL A 655 -6.99 0.10 18.75
N SER A 656 -7.83 1.04 19.21
CA SER A 656 -7.95 2.41 18.70
C SER A 656 -8.71 3.26 19.73
N GLN A 657 -8.07 3.48 20.89
CA GLN A 657 -8.43 4.55 21.81
C GLN A 657 -7.16 5.36 22.08
N LEU A 658 -7.12 6.60 21.59
CA LEU A 658 -6.25 7.62 22.15
C LEU A 658 -6.68 7.79 23.61
N ALA A 659 -5.87 7.29 24.54
CA ALA A 659 -6.19 7.25 25.96
C ALA A 659 -6.27 8.68 26.55
N ASP A 660 -7.32 8.92 27.33
CA ASP A 660 -7.49 10.07 28.21
C ASP A 660 -6.34 10.17 29.21
N ALA A 661 -5.79 11.38 29.35
CA ALA A 661 -4.84 11.71 30.41
C ALA A 661 -5.60 12.05 31.73
N PRO A 662 -5.10 11.63 32.92
CA PRO A 662 -5.76 11.91 34.20
C PRO A 662 -5.68 13.39 34.64
N GLN A 663 -6.72 13.86 35.33
CA GLN A 663 -6.84 15.21 35.90
C GLN A 663 -6.09 15.37 37.25
N HIS A 664 -5.35 16.48 37.36
CA HIS A 664 -4.91 17.33 38.50
C HIS A 664 -4.65 16.79 39.93
N PRO A 665 -3.54 17.27 40.57
CA PRO A 665 -3.41 17.55 42.01
C PRO A 665 -3.50 19.07 42.38
N PRO A 666 -3.59 19.44 43.68
CA PRO A 666 -4.04 20.76 44.18
C PRO A 666 -2.93 21.85 44.28
N PRO A 667 -3.27 23.14 44.55
CA PRO A 667 -2.39 24.29 44.27
C PRO A 667 -1.50 24.67 45.45
N LEU A 668 -0.26 25.13 45.18
CA LEU A 668 0.60 25.88 46.12
C LEU A 668 1.56 26.82 45.35
N ASP A 669 1.60 28.07 45.84
CA ASP A 669 2.54 29.20 45.69
C ASP A 669 3.20 29.51 44.32
N ILE A 670 2.89 30.71 43.81
CA ILE A 670 3.37 31.27 42.54
C ILE A 670 4.80 31.78 42.70
N ASN A 671 5.77 30.96 42.30
CA ASN A 671 7.05 31.43 41.78
C ASN A 671 7.05 31.16 40.27
N ILE A 672 7.32 32.17 39.44
CA ILE A 672 7.23 31.99 37.97
C ILE A 672 8.38 31.09 37.52
N ASP A 673 8.04 29.90 37.05
CA ASP A 673 8.97 28.87 36.60
C ASP A 673 9.33 29.09 35.13
N PHE A 674 10.59 29.46 34.89
CA PHE A 674 11.16 29.66 33.55
C PHE A 674 11.80 28.38 32.98
N SER A 675 11.90 27.29 33.76
CA SER A 675 12.51 26.02 33.33
C SER A 675 11.76 25.35 32.17
N ILE A 676 10.50 25.74 31.93
CA ILE A 676 9.67 25.32 30.79
C ILE A 676 10.26 25.76 29.44
N LEU A 677 11.02 26.86 29.42
CA LEU A 677 11.77 27.33 28.24
C LEU A 677 13.09 26.57 28.06
N SER A 678 13.55 25.84 29.08
CA SER A 678 14.89 25.24 29.18
C SER A 678 14.95 23.73 28.93
N THR A 679 13.85 23.07 28.57
CA THR A 679 13.83 21.60 28.39
C THR A 679 14.39 21.18 27.03
N SER A 680 15.60 20.61 27.00
CA SER A 680 16.12 19.87 25.84
C SER A 680 15.71 18.39 25.91
N SER A 681 15.18 17.86 24.80
CA SER A 681 15.67 16.58 24.25
C SER A 681 15.09 16.19 22.87
N THR A 682 14.12 16.90 22.30
CA THR A 682 13.79 16.77 20.85
C THR A 682 13.22 18.09 20.34
N LEU A 683 14.06 18.91 19.73
CA LEU A 683 13.61 20.04 18.90
C LEU A 683 12.71 19.50 17.78
N PRO A 684 11.59 20.16 17.42
CA PRO A 684 10.88 19.80 16.21
C PRO A 684 11.81 20.06 15.02
N GLN A 685 12.22 19.00 14.35
CA GLN A 685 13.15 19.05 13.22
C GLN A 685 12.40 18.74 11.93
N SER A 686 12.67 19.53 10.90
CA SER A 686 12.17 19.22 9.57
C SER A 686 13.12 18.22 8.91
N VAL A 687 12.62 17.04 8.60
CA VAL A 687 13.41 15.93 8.05
C VAL A 687 13.08 15.73 6.58
N PHE A 688 14.10 15.82 5.74
CA PHE A 688 14.00 15.62 4.29
C PHE A 688 14.82 14.39 3.91
N LEU A 689 14.20 13.43 3.25
CA LEU A 689 14.87 12.34 2.55
C LEU A 689 15.23 12.82 1.13
N ILE A 690 16.52 12.82 0.81
CA ILE A 690 17.03 13.12 -0.52
C ILE A 690 17.48 11.81 -1.15
N ILE A 691 16.95 11.49 -2.32
CA ILE A 691 17.28 10.29 -3.10
C ILE A 691 17.85 10.73 -4.44
N GLY A 692 19.05 10.26 -4.80
CA GLY A 692 19.73 10.59 -6.05
C GLY A 692 20.39 9.37 -6.68
N LEU A 693 20.80 9.50 -7.94
CA LEU A 693 21.51 8.45 -8.69
C LEU A 693 23.02 8.43 -8.43
N CYS A 694 23.56 9.43 -7.73
CA CYS A 694 24.93 9.42 -7.25
C CYS A 694 25.08 10.24 -5.97
N ARG A 695 26.17 9.99 -5.23
CA ARG A 695 26.38 10.59 -3.91
C ARG A 695 26.60 12.10 -3.97
N LYS A 696 27.31 12.56 -4.99
CA LYS A 696 27.59 13.97 -5.23
C LYS A 696 26.31 14.79 -5.38
N ASP A 697 25.36 14.30 -6.16
CA ASP A 697 24.08 14.98 -6.41
C ASP A 697 23.25 15.12 -5.13
N VAL A 698 23.26 14.09 -4.28
CA VAL A 698 22.63 14.11 -2.95
C VAL A 698 23.30 15.14 -2.04
N ASP A 699 24.63 15.13 -1.94
CA ASP A 699 25.39 16.06 -1.10
C ASP A 699 25.23 17.53 -1.57
N ASP A 700 25.24 17.76 -2.88
CA ASP A 700 25.02 19.07 -3.50
C ASP A 700 23.59 19.56 -3.21
N ALA A 701 22.59 18.69 -3.31
CA ALA A 701 21.20 19.02 -3.02
C ALA A 701 21.00 19.35 -1.54
N MET A 702 21.55 18.56 -0.63
CA MET A 702 21.51 18.80 0.82
C MET A 702 22.10 20.18 1.15
N THR A 703 23.26 20.50 0.56
CA THR A 703 23.95 21.77 0.77
C THR A 703 23.12 22.94 0.26
N LYS A 704 22.59 22.86 -0.96
CA LYS A 704 21.73 23.92 -1.53
C LYS A 704 20.46 24.12 -0.72
N LEU A 705 19.77 23.04 -0.33
CA LEU A 705 18.53 23.10 0.44
C LEU A 705 18.78 23.74 1.82
N LYS A 706 19.87 23.36 2.49
CA LYS A 706 20.30 23.97 3.76
C LYS A 706 20.58 25.46 3.61
N ASN A 707 21.34 25.86 2.60
CA ASN A 707 21.69 27.27 2.37
C ASN A 707 20.46 28.12 2.05
N LEU A 708 19.52 27.61 1.26
CA LEU A 708 18.26 28.30 0.94
C LEU A 708 17.46 28.60 2.20
N TYR A 709 17.28 27.61 3.06
CA TYR A 709 16.56 27.80 4.33
C TYR A 709 17.30 28.77 5.26
N GLN A 710 18.62 28.60 5.42
CA GLN A 710 19.42 29.46 6.29
C GLN A 710 19.40 30.94 5.84
N ALA A 711 19.35 31.22 4.53
CA ALA A 711 19.25 32.58 4.01
C ALA A 711 17.95 33.30 4.41
N GLN A 712 16.89 32.54 4.70
CA GLN A 712 15.59 33.05 5.15
C GLN A 712 15.44 33.10 6.66
N CYS A 713 16.42 32.59 7.41
CA CYS A 713 16.38 32.60 8.87
C CYS A 713 16.94 33.90 9.45
N SER A 714 16.42 34.31 10.60
CA SER A 714 17.02 35.31 11.50
C SER A 714 17.02 34.80 12.93
N LYS A 715 17.66 35.57 13.82
CA LYS A 715 17.73 35.29 15.25
C LYS A 715 17.31 36.52 16.04
N LEU A 716 16.56 36.30 17.11
CA LEU A 716 16.18 37.31 18.10
C LEU A 716 16.66 36.82 19.46
N THR A 717 17.30 37.69 20.23
CA THR A 717 17.72 37.37 21.60
C THR A 717 17.01 38.29 22.59
N PHE A 718 16.48 37.72 23.66
CA PHE A 718 15.86 38.46 24.76
C PHE A 718 16.30 37.87 26.11
N LYS A 719 16.27 38.71 27.15
CA LYS A 719 16.68 38.38 28.52
C LYS A 719 15.46 38.20 29.41
N LYS A 720 15.66 37.58 30.57
CA LYS A 720 14.65 37.45 31.64
C LYS A 720 14.05 38.79 32.07
N GLU A 721 14.86 39.84 32.04
CA GLU A 721 14.44 41.22 32.33
C GLU A 721 13.41 41.74 31.31
N ASP A 722 13.51 41.33 30.04
CA ASP A 722 12.57 41.71 28.98
C ASP A 722 11.19 41.03 29.14
N LEU A 723 11.09 40.05 30.03
CA LEU A 723 9.87 39.33 30.38
C LEU A 723 9.33 39.74 31.77
N ALA A 724 9.91 40.77 32.41
CA ALA A 724 9.54 41.26 33.73
C ALA A 724 8.16 41.96 33.71
N GLY A 725 7.10 41.16 33.69
CA GLY A 725 5.71 41.60 33.56
C GLY A 725 4.76 40.50 33.08
N PHE A 726 5.32 39.39 32.58
CA PHE A 726 4.57 38.25 32.07
C PHE A 726 4.11 37.37 33.24
N THR A 727 2.86 36.91 33.24
CA THR A 727 2.38 35.89 34.19
C THR A 727 2.84 34.49 33.75
N GLN A 728 2.71 33.48 34.64
CA GLN A 728 3.03 32.08 34.28
C GLN A 728 2.26 31.61 33.04
N ASP A 729 0.99 32.01 32.89
CA ASP A 729 0.20 31.71 31.70
C ASP A 729 0.81 32.32 30.42
N TYR A 730 1.37 33.53 30.51
CA TYR A 730 2.05 34.15 29.36
C TYR A 730 3.35 33.44 28.99
N ILE A 731 4.14 32.99 29.98
CA ILE A 731 5.35 32.20 29.74
C ILE A 731 4.99 30.84 29.11
N ASN A 732 3.93 30.19 29.58
CA ASN A 732 3.40 28.95 28.99
C ASN A 732 2.91 29.16 27.55
N ASN A 733 2.25 30.30 27.28
CA ASN A 733 1.80 30.68 25.94
C ASN A 733 2.98 31.03 25.02
N LEU A 734 4.10 31.56 25.54
CA LEU A 734 5.28 31.90 24.75
C LEU A 734 5.86 30.67 24.05
N LYS A 735 5.94 29.53 24.76
CA LYS A 735 6.37 28.25 24.18
C LYS A 735 5.41 27.77 23.09
N GLN A 736 4.10 27.84 23.34
CA GLN A 736 3.08 27.50 22.34
C GLN A 736 3.14 28.41 21.11
N ILE A 737 3.43 29.70 21.29
CA ILE A 737 3.59 30.66 20.19
C ILE A 737 4.86 30.34 19.39
N VAL A 738 5.98 30.01 20.03
CA VAL A 738 7.20 29.54 19.35
C VAL A 738 6.88 28.32 18.49
N ASP A 739 6.13 27.36 19.02
CA ASP A 739 5.68 26.18 18.29
C ASP A 739 4.76 26.57 17.10
N ILE A 740 3.74 27.40 17.33
CA ILE A 740 2.79 27.86 16.29
C ILE A 740 3.45 28.74 15.21
N LEU A 741 4.51 29.47 15.55
CA LEU A 741 5.30 30.28 14.62
C LEU A 741 6.47 29.50 14.00
N GLY A 742 6.64 28.24 14.40
CA GLY A 742 7.61 27.32 13.88
C GLY A 742 9.06 27.77 14.07
N LEU A 743 9.29 28.42 15.21
CA LEU A 743 10.58 28.96 15.61
C LEU A 743 11.31 27.95 16.52
N CYS A 744 12.62 28.07 16.59
CA CYS A 744 13.48 27.34 17.49
C CYS A 744 13.87 28.26 18.65
N LEU A 745 13.70 27.83 19.90
CA LEU A 745 14.08 28.57 21.10
C LEU A 745 15.22 27.84 21.80
N GLU A 746 16.34 28.53 22.01
CA GLU A 746 17.52 28.04 22.71
C GLU A 746 17.82 28.94 23.90
N GLU A 747 18.14 28.37 25.07
CA GLU A 747 18.72 29.12 26.17
C GLU A 747 20.24 29.14 26.05
N ASP A 748 20.84 30.31 26.29
CA ASP A 748 22.30 30.45 26.28
C ASP A 748 22.95 29.58 27.35
N GLN A 749 24.11 28.99 27.01
CA GLN A 749 24.83 28.02 27.85
C GLN A 749 25.35 28.62 29.18
N SER A 750 25.25 29.94 29.32
CA SER A 750 25.61 30.68 30.53
C SER A 750 24.60 30.53 31.69
N GLY A 751 23.39 30.03 31.44
CA GLY A 751 22.35 29.84 32.47
C GLY A 751 21.85 31.14 33.11
N GLN A 752 22.10 32.29 32.45
CA GLN A 752 21.75 33.62 32.96
C GLN A 752 20.34 34.08 32.57
N GLY A 753 19.49 33.20 32.02
CA GLY A 753 18.14 33.56 31.56
C GLY A 753 18.15 34.43 30.30
N ILE A 754 18.99 34.05 29.32
CA ILE A 754 19.04 34.65 27.99
C ILE A 754 18.55 33.60 27.00
N TRP A 755 17.52 33.94 26.23
CA TRP A 755 16.98 33.05 25.20
C TRP A 755 17.18 33.63 23.81
N THR A 756 17.58 32.77 22.88
CA THR A 756 17.67 33.05 21.45
C THR A 756 16.59 32.29 20.70
N VAL A 757 15.70 33.01 20.03
CA VAL A 757 14.75 32.47 19.08
C VAL A 757 15.33 32.56 17.68
N SER A 758 15.30 31.48 16.92
CA SER A 758 15.74 31.42 15.53
C SER A 758 14.70 30.78 14.62
N GLY A 759 14.63 31.20 13.37
CA GLY A 759 13.64 30.70 12.40
C GLY A 759 13.40 31.71 11.30
N LEU A 760 12.31 31.58 10.54
CA LEU A 760 12.01 32.46 9.40
C LEU A 760 11.92 33.94 9.82
N LYS A 761 12.56 34.82 9.04
CA LYS A 761 12.64 36.27 9.30
C LYS A 761 11.31 36.90 9.68
N ASP A 762 10.28 36.69 8.86
CA ASP A 762 8.95 37.25 9.07
C ASP A 762 8.28 36.75 10.36
N ARG A 763 8.56 35.51 10.78
CA ARG A 763 8.04 34.91 12.02
C ARG A 763 8.80 35.37 13.26
N VAL A 764 10.12 35.51 13.16
CA VAL A 764 10.97 36.05 14.23
C VAL A 764 10.60 37.52 14.48
N ASP A 765 10.40 38.31 13.43
CA ASP A 765 9.97 39.72 13.53
C ASP A 765 8.57 39.83 14.18
N GLN A 766 7.66 38.91 13.84
CA GLN A 766 6.32 38.83 14.45
C GLN A 766 6.40 38.53 15.95
N MET A 767 7.29 37.63 16.37
CA MET A 767 7.54 37.33 17.77
C MET A 767 8.16 38.53 18.51
N MET A 768 9.11 39.23 17.88
CA MET A 768 9.72 40.44 18.43
C MET A 768 8.67 41.52 18.70
N GLN A 769 7.75 41.73 17.76
CA GLN A 769 6.67 42.70 17.89
C GLN A 769 5.68 42.30 18.99
N MET A 770 5.41 41.00 19.18
CA MET A 770 4.58 40.51 20.29
C MET A 770 5.23 40.76 21.65
N ILE A 771 6.50 40.41 21.81
CA ILE A 771 7.23 40.63 23.06
C ILE A 771 7.25 42.13 23.40
N HIS A 772 7.50 43.00 22.40
CA HIS A 772 7.53 44.45 22.59
C HIS A 772 6.15 45.05 22.93
N ASN A 773 5.07 44.59 22.29
CA ASN A 773 3.69 45.06 22.53
C ASN A 773 3.09 44.55 23.87
N LEU A 774 3.72 43.55 24.49
CA LEU A 774 3.31 42.98 25.78
C LEU A 774 4.15 43.50 26.95
N ALA A 775 5.35 44.05 26.68
CA ALA A 775 6.20 44.72 27.67
C ALA A 775 5.82 46.20 27.92
N LEU A 776 4.99 46.79 27.05
CA LEU A 776 4.34 48.11 27.18
C LEU A 776 2.90 47.96 27.69
#